data_AF-A0A4Y9J0U2-F1
#
_entry.id   AF-A0A4Y9J0U2-F1
#
_cell.length_a   1.000
_cell.length_b   1.000
_cell.length_c   1.000
_cell.angle_alpha   90.00
_cell.angle_beta   90.00
_cell.angle_gamma   90.00
#
_symmetry.space_group_name_H-M   'P 1'
#
loop_
_entity.id
_entity.type
_entity.pdbx_description
1 polymer ?
#
loop_
_entity_poly.entity_id
_entity_poly.type
_entity_poly.pdbx_seq_one_letter_code
_entity_poly.pdbx_strand_id
1 'polypeptide(L)'
;MVELGKVLNQRYKIVKYIGSGGTATVYLGKDLILDRPVAIKMLRYDFLHDEKSLKRFQHEAQAISLLAHPNIVSLYDVDEDAQNQYLVMEYVEGTDLKKYIQQYKPLTVTEAIQIMLQIIEAVSQAHAQNIIHRDLKTQNILIRRDKIIKITDFGIATGFSEISMTQTNTLIGSIHYLSPEQTRGQRATKQSDIYALGIILYELIMGEVPFKGDTAVSIAMKHFQSPMPSVVASAKQTVPQSLENVILRATAKNPKNRYDSCQEMLQDLKTCLRLERQNEPKYVEPDTNVKPVSPNFKTPVFTREPATSVNHTKETLNKPKPKSNKWKWPMVVFGTLFTLLFTLLVIHQIIGENASILIPDVSGKTQLEATKALNDIGLIVETIQQEENQAVSSGQVIKTVPQAQANVKKNSKVILVVSSGYSGEIMENYKGKDYTSAYKELINKGYIVERKSASSATVPNGHVISQSVQAGQKVIPKDTIVTLTVSTGPITLKDYTKQNYESIKTELEGLGFKVSQKVEENVNVEPGYIISQSIPANTQVDPTTTTEISFVVSSGLHMPDFSEWNRQAVETQLRKLGLRATFRTAYSETVPINTVIEQSVKANEIVTSTTPITITISLGKQETSTTNTTTTTTTTTTIPNNRR
;
A
#
# COMPACT_ATOMS: atom_id res chain seq x y z
N MET A 1 10.94 -14.46 4.11
CA MET A 1 10.04 -15.00 3.07
C MET A 1 10.02 -16.51 3.22
N VAL A 2 8.99 -17.20 2.71
CA VAL A 2 8.93 -18.67 2.78
C VAL A 2 9.52 -19.26 1.50
N GLU A 3 10.22 -20.38 1.65
CA GLU A 3 10.95 -21.05 0.57
C GLU A 3 10.01 -21.69 -0.46
N LEU A 4 10.38 -21.59 -1.75
CA LEU A 4 9.63 -22.23 -2.83
C LEU A 4 9.80 -23.75 -2.76
N GLY A 5 8.71 -24.49 -2.93
CA GLY A 5 8.68 -25.94 -2.77
C GLY A 5 8.33 -26.43 -1.37
N LYS A 6 8.33 -25.57 -0.33
CA LYS A 6 7.81 -25.91 1.00
C LYS A 6 6.35 -26.37 0.89
N VAL A 7 5.98 -27.40 1.65
CA VAL A 7 4.60 -27.85 1.82
C VAL A 7 4.09 -27.40 3.18
N LEU A 8 3.05 -26.57 3.21
CA LEU A 8 2.35 -26.16 4.44
C LEU A 8 1.34 -27.23 4.84
N ASN A 9 1.32 -27.58 6.13
CA ASN A 9 0.43 -28.59 6.74
C ASN A 9 0.25 -29.87 5.89
N GLN A 10 1.36 -30.37 5.31
CA GLN A 10 1.45 -31.53 4.40
C GLN A 10 0.57 -31.50 3.13
N ARG A 11 -0.26 -30.45 2.93
CA ARG A 11 -1.26 -30.36 1.86
C ARG A 11 -0.95 -29.31 0.81
N TYR A 12 -0.35 -28.18 1.18
CA TYR A 12 -0.26 -27.00 0.31
C TYR A 12 1.17 -26.70 -0.10
N LYS A 13 1.58 -27.15 -1.30
CA LYS A 13 2.92 -26.89 -1.82
C LYS A 13 3.03 -25.49 -2.41
N ILE A 14 3.95 -24.67 -1.91
CA ILE A 14 4.28 -23.37 -2.49
C ILE A 14 5.02 -23.58 -3.82
N VAL A 15 4.55 -22.95 -4.90
CA VAL A 15 5.08 -23.10 -6.27
C VAL A 15 5.82 -21.84 -6.73
N LYS A 16 5.23 -20.65 -6.53
CA LYS A 16 5.78 -19.38 -7.06
C LYS A 16 5.31 -18.17 -6.24
N TYR A 17 6.14 -17.16 -6.07
CA TYR A 17 5.70 -15.85 -5.56
C TYR A 17 4.83 -15.11 -6.59
N ILE A 18 3.66 -14.58 -6.17
CA ILE A 18 2.78 -13.74 -7.01
C ILE A 18 3.02 -12.26 -6.70
N GLY A 19 3.10 -11.88 -5.42
CA GLY A 19 3.27 -10.49 -5.00
C GLY A 19 3.27 -10.33 -3.48
N SER A 20 3.48 -9.10 -3.00
CA SER A 20 3.30 -8.75 -1.59
C SER A 20 2.62 -7.40 -1.44
N GLY A 21 1.76 -7.31 -0.41
CA GLY A 21 1.18 -6.07 0.08
C GLY A 21 1.82 -5.67 1.41
N GLY A 22 1.31 -4.59 2.04
CA GLY A 22 1.82 -4.10 3.32
C GLY A 22 1.68 -5.10 4.48
N THR A 23 0.60 -5.88 4.50
CA THR A 23 0.25 -6.80 5.61
C THR A 23 0.51 -8.28 5.32
N ALA A 24 0.66 -8.68 4.05
CA ALA A 24 0.71 -10.09 3.64
C ALA A 24 1.52 -10.32 2.36
N THR A 25 1.97 -11.56 2.14
CA THR A 25 2.64 -12.03 0.92
C THR A 25 1.79 -13.11 0.25
N VAL A 26 1.61 -13.04 -1.08
CA VAL A 26 0.77 -13.97 -1.84
C VAL A 26 1.63 -14.84 -2.76
N TYR A 27 1.44 -16.15 -2.64
CA TYR A 27 2.09 -17.18 -3.44
C TYR A 27 1.06 -17.97 -4.26
N LEU A 28 1.46 -18.46 -5.42
CA LEU A 28 0.82 -19.57 -6.10
C LEU A 28 1.28 -20.85 -5.38
N GLY A 29 0.32 -21.69 -5.00
CA GLY A 29 0.55 -23.03 -4.51
C GLY A 29 -0.29 -24.08 -5.25
N LYS A 30 -0.10 -25.34 -4.87
CA LYS A 30 -0.91 -26.47 -5.30
C LYS A 30 -1.47 -27.21 -4.08
N ASP A 31 -2.78 -27.43 -4.06
CA ASP A 31 -3.45 -28.34 -3.14
C ASP A 31 -3.12 -29.77 -3.59
N LEU A 32 -2.32 -30.50 -2.82
CA LEU A 32 -1.83 -31.83 -3.15
C LEU A 32 -2.90 -32.93 -3.01
N ILE A 33 -4.02 -32.64 -2.33
CA ILE A 33 -5.13 -33.58 -2.13
C ILE A 33 -6.17 -33.41 -3.25
N LEU A 34 -6.47 -32.17 -3.63
CA LEU A 34 -7.47 -31.84 -4.66
C LEU A 34 -6.87 -31.51 -6.04
N ASP A 35 -5.57 -31.78 -6.22
CA ASP A 35 -4.72 -31.56 -7.41
C ASP A 35 -4.83 -30.19 -8.12
N ARG A 36 -5.28 -29.15 -7.40
CA ARG A 36 -5.66 -27.86 -7.99
C ARG A 36 -4.71 -26.70 -7.62
N PRO A 37 -4.55 -25.69 -8.50
CA PRO A 37 -3.84 -24.46 -8.15
C PRO A 37 -4.64 -23.64 -7.12
N VAL A 38 -3.93 -23.05 -6.16
CA VAL A 38 -4.49 -22.20 -5.10
C VAL A 38 -3.62 -20.96 -4.89
N ALA A 39 -4.21 -19.85 -4.47
CA ALA A 39 -3.46 -18.71 -3.97
C ALA A 39 -3.32 -18.82 -2.45
N ILE A 40 -2.10 -18.67 -1.94
CA ILE A 40 -1.75 -18.78 -0.53
C ILE A 40 -1.30 -17.40 -0.06
N LYS A 41 -2.10 -16.76 0.79
CA LYS A 41 -1.82 -15.43 1.35
C LYS A 41 -1.32 -15.60 2.78
N MET A 42 -0.01 -15.45 2.96
CA MET A 42 0.66 -15.58 4.26
C MET A 42 0.76 -14.21 4.93
N LEU A 43 0.37 -14.12 6.20
CA LEU A 43 0.49 -12.89 6.99
C LEU A 43 1.96 -12.58 7.31
N ARG A 44 2.27 -11.31 7.62
CA ARG A 44 3.59 -10.91 8.14
C ARG A 44 3.69 -11.15 9.66
N TYR A 45 4.88 -11.53 10.10
CA TYR A 45 5.19 -11.93 11.48
C TYR A 45 4.82 -10.87 12.54
N ASP A 46 4.99 -9.60 12.16
CA ASP A 46 4.68 -8.39 12.94
C ASP A 46 3.25 -8.40 13.53
N PHE A 47 2.32 -9.13 12.91
CA PHE A 47 0.90 -9.16 13.28
C PHE A 47 0.48 -10.37 14.13
N LEU A 48 1.38 -11.34 14.37
CA LEU A 48 1.06 -12.60 15.06
C LEU A 48 0.97 -12.46 16.59
N HIS A 49 1.46 -11.36 17.15
CA HIS A 49 1.66 -11.17 18.60
C HIS A 49 0.48 -10.49 19.33
N ASP A 50 -0.60 -10.14 18.63
CA ASP A 50 -1.83 -9.62 19.23
C ASP A 50 -2.99 -10.61 19.08
N GLU A 51 -3.31 -11.37 20.14
CA GLU A 51 -4.46 -12.27 20.18
C GLU A 51 -5.79 -11.61 19.77
N LYS A 52 -5.98 -10.31 20.04
CA LYS A 52 -7.24 -9.62 19.72
C LYS A 52 -7.36 -9.36 18.23
N SER A 53 -6.26 -9.07 17.54
CA SER A 53 -6.24 -9.01 16.07
C SER A 53 -6.29 -10.40 15.46
N LEU A 54 -5.66 -11.41 16.07
CA LEU A 54 -5.73 -12.82 15.66
C LEU A 54 -7.17 -13.36 15.66
N LYS A 55 -7.88 -13.22 16.79
CA LYS A 55 -9.27 -13.68 16.95
C LYS A 55 -10.23 -12.90 16.04
N ARG A 56 -10.01 -11.60 15.84
CA ARG A 56 -10.75 -10.80 14.85
C ARG A 56 -10.52 -11.28 13.41
N PHE A 57 -9.27 -11.51 13.02
CA PHE A 57 -8.90 -12.01 11.70
C PHE A 57 -9.54 -13.38 11.40
N GLN A 58 -9.52 -14.31 12.36
CA GLN A 58 -10.18 -15.61 12.23
C GLN A 58 -11.70 -15.47 12.07
N HIS A 59 -12.36 -14.62 12.86
CA HIS A 59 -13.80 -14.34 12.71
C HIS A 59 -14.14 -13.68 11.36
N GLU A 60 -13.33 -12.74 10.87
CA GLU A 60 -13.56 -12.10 9.56
C GLU A 60 -13.36 -13.10 8.41
N ALA A 61 -12.35 -13.96 8.48
CA ALA A 61 -12.14 -15.01 7.49
C ALA A 61 -13.28 -16.06 7.49
N GLN A 62 -13.78 -16.46 8.67
CA GLN A 62 -14.96 -17.33 8.80
C GLN A 62 -16.24 -16.70 8.23
N ALA A 63 -16.43 -15.38 8.36
CA ALA A 63 -17.57 -14.72 7.72
C ALA A 63 -17.46 -14.76 6.18
N ILE A 64 -16.24 -14.67 5.64
CA ILE A 64 -15.98 -14.66 4.19
C ILE A 64 -16.09 -16.05 3.57
N SER A 65 -15.79 -17.14 4.29
CA SER A 65 -15.93 -18.51 3.74
C SER A 65 -17.38 -18.88 3.41
N LEU A 66 -18.36 -18.14 3.92
CA LEU A 66 -19.80 -18.29 3.59
C LEU A 66 -20.22 -17.55 2.29
N LEU A 67 -19.34 -16.73 1.69
CA LEU A 67 -19.62 -15.98 0.45
C LEU A 67 -19.32 -16.80 -0.81
N ALA A 68 -20.30 -17.61 -1.22
CA ALA A 68 -20.31 -18.23 -2.55
C ALA A 68 -20.90 -17.28 -3.61
N HIS A 69 -20.06 -16.73 -4.51
CA HIS A 69 -20.50 -15.97 -5.69
C HIS A 69 -19.50 -16.14 -6.86
N PRO A 70 -19.94 -16.30 -8.13
CA PRO A 70 -19.05 -16.39 -9.29
C PRO A 70 -18.04 -15.24 -9.42
N ASN A 71 -18.36 -14.03 -8.96
CA ASN A 71 -17.46 -12.86 -9.03
C ASN A 71 -16.74 -12.51 -7.70
N ILE A 72 -16.77 -13.39 -6.70
CA ILE A 72 -15.94 -13.28 -5.48
C ILE A 72 -14.87 -14.38 -5.50
N VAL A 73 -13.65 -14.08 -5.04
CA VAL A 73 -12.59 -15.08 -4.83
C VAL A 73 -13.00 -15.99 -3.67
N SER A 74 -13.19 -17.28 -3.94
CA SER A 74 -13.58 -18.23 -2.88
C SER A 74 -12.43 -18.48 -1.90
N LEU A 75 -12.69 -18.34 -0.60
CA LEU A 75 -11.82 -18.81 0.46
C LEU A 75 -12.02 -20.32 0.65
N TYR A 76 -10.93 -21.09 0.66
CA TYR A 76 -10.96 -22.55 0.79
C TYR A 76 -10.50 -23.05 2.16
N ASP A 77 -9.53 -22.37 2.77
CA ASP A 77 -8.91 -22.81 4.03
C ASP A 77 -8.26 -21.64 4.77
N VAL A 78 -8.13 -21.76 6.10
CA VAL A 78 -7.50 -20.78 7.00
C VAL A 78 -6.75 -21.56 8.07
N ASP A 79 -5.42 -21.51 8.02
CA ASP A 79 -4.58 -22.48 8.73
C ASP A 79 -3.24 -21.85 9.19
N GLU A 80 -2.49 -22.57 10.02
CA GLU A 80 -1.25 -22.11 10.65
C GLU A 80 -0.14 -23.16 10.57
N ASP A 81 1.03 -22.75 10.08
CA ASP A 81 2.20 -23.62 9.92
C ASP A 81 3.41 -23.06 10.69
N ALA A 82 3.65 -23.66 11.87
CA ALA A 82 4.68 -23.38 12.88
C ALA A 82 4.70 -21.95 13.48
N GLN A 83 4.84 -20.93 12.64
CA GLN A 83 4.86 -19.50 13.00
C GLN A 83 4.32 -18.64 11.83
N ASN A 84 3.52 -19.21 10.92
CA ASN A 84 2.98 -18.50 9.76
C ASN A 84 1.50 -18.85 9.60
N GLN A 85 0.63 -17.88 9.86
CA GLN A 85 -0.78 -17.99 9.47
C GLN A 85 -0.97 -17.67 7.99
N TYR A 86 -1.84 -18.44 7.33
CA TYR A 86 -2.10 -18.32 5.90
C TYR A 86 -3.56 -18.59 5.55
N LEU A 87 -4.06 -17.87 4.55
CA LEU A 87 -5.33 -18.16 3.89
C LEU A 87 -5.07 -18.87 2.58
N VAL A 88 -5.82 -19.93 2.30
CA VAL A 88 -5.84 -20.59 1.00
C VAL A 88 -7.11 -20.22 0.27
N MET A 89 -6.97 -19.65 -0.92
CA MET A 89 -8.08 -19.16 -1.74
C MET A 89 -7.98 -19.63 -3.19
N GLU A 90 -9.05 -19.42 -3.94
CA GLU A 90 -9.12 -19.62 -5.38
C GLU A 90 -7.98 -18.91 -6.14
N TYR A 91 -7.21 -19.65 -6.93
CA TYR A 91 -6.23 -19.04 -7.84
C TYR A 91 -6.93 -18.54 -9.11
N VAL A 92 -7.00 -17.22 -9.25
CA VAL A 92 -7.57 -16.54 -10.42
C VAL A 92 -6.47 -16.23 -11.43
N GLU A 93 -6.44 -16.96 -12.55
CA GLU A 93 -5.52 -16.65 -13.65
C GLU A 93 -6.00 -15.41 -14.43
N GLY A 94 -5.32 -14.29 -14.23
CA GLY A 94 -5.68 -12.99 -14.81
C GLY A 94 -4.71 -11.89 -14.41
N THR A 95 -5.20 -10.64 -14.42
CA THR A 95 -4.47 -9.45 -13.95
C THR A 95 -5.38 -8.64 -13.04
N ASP A 96 -4.84 -7.73 -12.23
CA ASP A 96 -5.66 -6.76 -11.51
C ASP A 96 -6.24 -5.70 -12.45
N LEU A 97 -7.41 -5.18 -12.08
CA LEU A 97 -8.17 -4.23 -12.88
C LEU A 97 -7.42 -2.89 -13.05
N LYS A 98 -6.54 -2.52 -12.12
CA LYS A 98 -5.67 -1.34 -12.23
C LYS A 98 -4.71 -1.48 -13.42
N LYS A 99 -3.99 -2.61 -13.53
CA LYS A 99 -3.15 -2.93 -14.70
C LYS A 99 -3.96 -3.04 -15.98
N TYR A 100 -5.14 -3.67 -15.95
CA TYR A 100 -6.03 -3.76 -17.11
C TYR A 100 -6.41 -2.38 -17.66
N ILE A 101 -6.84 -1.46 -16.78
CA ILE A 101 -7.13 -0.07 -17.15
C ILE A 101 -5.88 0.62 -17.71
N GLN A 102 -4.71 0.45 -17.09
CA GLN A 102 -3.46 1.03 -17.60
C GLN A 102 -3.08 0.53 -19.00
N GLN A 103 -3.34 -0.74 -19.31
CA GLN A 103 -3.02 -1.39 -20.58
C GLN A 103 -4.01 -1.08 -21.71
N TYR A 104 -5.31 -0.97 -21.39
CA TYR A 104 -6.40 -0.89 -22.39
C TYR A 104 -7.16 0.45 -22.41
N LYS A 105 -6.73 1.48 -21.66
CA LYS A 105 -7.42 2.78 -21.62
C LYS A 105 -7.38 3.55 -22.95
N PRO A 106 -8.45 4.29 -23.29
CA PRO A 106 -9.75 4.34 -22.61
C PRO A 106 -10.58 3.08 -22.90
N LEU A 107 -11.15 2.48 -21.86
CA LEU A 107 -12.12 1.38 -22.05
C LEU A 107 -13.41 1.93 -22.65
N THR A 108 -14.11 1.14 -23.46
CA THR A 108 -15.41 1.58 -23.97
C THR A 108 -16.44 1.70 -22.85
N VAL A 109 -17.40 2.63 -22.98
CA VAL A 109 -18.54 2.77 -22.04
C VAL A 109 -19.22 1.42 -21.76
N THR A 110 -19.44 0.62 -22.80
CA THR A 110 -20.08 -0.70 -22.69
C THR A 110 -19.26 -1.68 -21.84
N GLU A 111 -17.93 -1.73 -22.02
CA GLU A 111 -17.06 -2.59 -21.21
C GLU A 111 -16.95 -2.10 -19.76
N ALA A 112 -16.85 -0.79 -19.53
CA ALA A 112 -16.86 -0.22 -18.19
C ALA A 112 -18.13 -0.59 -17.43
N ILE A 113 -19.30 -0.56 -18.11
CA ILE A 113 -20.58 -1.01 -17.54
C ILE A 113 -20.56 -2.53 -17.31
N GLN A 114 -20.16 -3.36 -18.27
CA GLN A 114 -20.10 -4.83 -18.11
C GLN A 114 -19.18 -5.29 -16.97
N ILE A 115 -18.09 -4.56 -16.72
CA ILE A 115 -17.20 -4.76 -15.57
C ILE A 115 -17.91 -4.34 -14.27
N MET A 116 -18.49 -3.13 -14.22
CA MET A 116 -19.17 -2.63 -13.01
C MET A 116 -20.42 -3.40 -12.63
N LEU A 117 -21.18 -3.95 -13.58
CA LEU A 117 -22.35 -4.79 -13.29
C LEU A 117 -21.95 -6.01 -12.44
N GLN A 118 -20.92 -6.75 -12.86
CA GLN A 118 -20.40 -7.90 -12.11
C GLN A 118 -19.86 -7.50 -10.72
N ILE A 119 -19.18 -6.35 -10.62
CA ILE A 119 -18.64 -5.86 -9.34
C ILE A 119 -19.78 -5.49 -8.37
N ILE A 120 -20.76 -4.71 -8.82
CA ILE A 120 -21.88 -4.25 -7.97
C ILE A 120 -22.77 -5.43 -7.57
N GLU A 121 -23.00 -6.40 -8.45
CA GLU A 121 -23.79 -7.61 -8.16
C GLU A 121 -23.11 -8.46 -7.06
N ALA A 122 -21.79 -8.64 -7.12
CA ALA A 122 -21.00 -9.30 -6.07
C ALA A 122 -21.05 -8.56 -4.73
N VAL A 123 -20.85 -7.24 -4.74
CA VAL A 123 -20.90 -6.42 -3.50
C VAL A 123 -22.32 -6.38 -2.93
N SER A 124 -23.36 -6.41 -3.77
CA SER A 124 -24.77 -6.50 -3.37
C SER A 124 -25.07 -7.78 -2.59
N GLN A 125 -24.56 -8.95 -3.03
CA GLN A 125 -24.71 -10.20 -2.28
C GLN A 125 -23.95 -10.17 -0.94
N ALA A 126 -22.71 -9.64 -0.92
CA ALA A 126 -21.96 -9.48 0.33
C ALA A 126 -22.71 -8.56 1.32
N HIS A 127 -23.25 -7.44 0.83
CA HIS A 127 -24.05 -6.51 1.61
C HIS A 127 -25.35 -7.12 2.13
N ALA A 128 -25.97 -8.06 1.40
CA ALA A 128 -27.14 -8.80 1.86
C ALA A 128 -26.82 -9.70 3.07
N GLN A 129 -25.61 -10.28 3.12
CA GLN A 129 -25.09 -11.01 4.28
C GLN A 129 -24.46 -10.10 5.36
N ASN A 130 -24.63 -8.77 5.25
CA ASN A 130 -24.01 -7.74 6.11
C ASN A 130 -22.48 -7.69 6.10
N ILE A 131 -21.82 -8.34 5.14
CA ILE A 131 -20.38 -8.25 4.92
C ILE A 131 -20.08 -6.99 4.10
N ILE A 132 -19.12 -6.20 4.57
CA ILE A 132 -18.71 -4.91 3.99
C ILE A 132 -17.24 -5.07 3.57
N HIS A 133 -16.87 -4.62 2.38
CA HIS A 133 -15.52 -4.82 1.86
C HIS A 133 -14.51 -3.84 2.48
N ARG A 134 -14.89 -2.59 2.73
CA ARG A 134 -14.13 -1.54 3.44
C ARG A 134 -12.89 -0.97 2.71
N ASP A 135 -12.36 -1.68 1.70
CA ASP A 135 -11.18 -1.34 0.90
C ASP A 135 -11.39 -1.69 -0.59
N LEU A 136 -12.54 -1.29 -1.17
CA LEU A 136 -12.82 -1.45 -2.60
C LEU A 136 -11.93 -0.54 -3.45
N LYS A 137 -11.14 -1.14 -4.34
CA LYS A 137 -10.22 -0.45 -5.27
C LYS A 137 -9.85 -1.34 -6.44
N THR A 138 -9.40 -0.77 -7.56
CA THR A 138 -9.08 -1.53 -8.79
C THR A 138 -7.89 -2.48 -8.66
N GLN A 139 -7.10 -2.41 -7.58
CA GLN A 139 -6.07 -3.41 -7.24
C GLN A 139 -6.63 -4.65 -6.53
N ASN A 140 -7.79 -4.55 -5.86
CA ASN A 140 -8.45 -5.66 -5.15
C ASN A 140 -9.49 -6.38 -6.04
N ILE A 141 -9.53 -6.06 -7.34
CA ILE A 141 -10.42 -6.66 -8.32
C ILE A 141 -9.55 -7.27 -9.41
N LEU A 142 -9.66 -8.57 -9.60
CA LEU A 142 -8.97 -9.33 -10.65
C LEU A 142 -9.90 -9.48 -11.87
N ILE A 143 -9.33 -9.51 -13.07
CA ILE A 143 -10.04 -9.77 -14.32
C ILE A 143 -9.33 -10.90 -15.08
N ARG A 144 -10.10 -11.94 -15.40
CA ARG A 144 -9.65 -13.13 -16.16
C ARG A 144 -9.63 -12.85 -17.66
N ARG A 145 -8.96 -13.70 -18.45
CA ARG A 145 -8.87 -13.54 -19.92
C ARG A 145 -10.22 -13.52 -20.65
N ASP A 146 -11.25 -14.12 -20.05
CA ASP A 146 -12.64 -14.15 -20.53
C ASP A 146 -13.51 -12.98 -20.00
N LYS A 147 -12.87 -11.93 -19.46
CA LYS A 147 -13.50 -10.72 -18.87
C LYS A 147 -14.42 -10.98 -17.65
N ILE A 148 -14.39 -12.19 -17.08
CA ILE A 148 -15.01 -12.47 -15.78
C ILE A 148 -14.17 -11.82 -14.68
N ILE A 149 -14.79 -11.00 -13.83
CA ILE A 149 -14.12 -10.34 -12.71
C ILE A 149 -14.20 -11.18 -11.43
N LYS A 150 -13.23 -11.01 -10.53
CA LYS A 150 -13.14 -11.68 -9.23
C LYS A 150 -12.66 -10.68 -8.17
N ILE A 151 -13.49 -10.35 -7.20
CA ILE A 151 -13.14 -9.47 -6.09
C ILE A 151 -12.39 -10.27 -5.01
N THR A 152 -11.23 -9.77 -4.56
CA THR A 152 -10.43 -10.32 -3.46
C THR A 152 -10.41 -9.36 -2.26
N ASP A 153 -9.89 -9.81 -1.12
CA ASP A 153 -9.55 -8.94 0.03
C ASP A 153 -10.76 -8.23 0.71
N PHE A 154 -11.96 -8.81 0.62
CA PHE A 154 -13.06 -8.49 1.55
C PHE A 154 -12.57 -8.56 3.01
N GLY A 155 -12.90 -7.55 3.84
CA GLY A 155 -12.79 -7.57 5.31
C GLY A 155 -11.38 -7.60 5.90
N ILE A 156 -10.59 -8.63 5.56
CA ILE A 156 -9.31 -9.08 6.13
C ILE A 156 -8.26 -7.98 6.32
N ALA A 157 -8.29 -6.92 5.51
CA ALA A 157 -7.38 -5.79 5.66
C ALA A 157 -7.57 -5.01 6.98
N THR A 158 -8.76 -5.09 7.60
CA THR A 158 -9.15 -4.15 8.67
C THR A 158 -8.92 -4.64 10.11
N GLY A 159 -8.73 -5.94 10.34
CA GLY A 159 -8.23 -6.45 11.63
C GLY A 159 -6.91 -5.81 12.08
N PHE A 160 -6.11 -5.31 11.13
CA PHE A 160 -4.82 -4.67 11.36
C PHE A 160 -4.81 -3.15 11.10
N SER A 161 -5.87 -2.57 10.51
CA SER A 161 -5.84 -1.17 10.03
C SER A 161 -6.26 -0.12 11.05
N GLU A 162 -6.86 -0.50 12.18
CA GLU A 162 -7.32 0.47 13.21
C GLU A 162 -6.18 1.26 13.87
N ILE A 163 -4.91 0.80 13.71
CA ILE A 163 -3.71 1.46 14.25
C ILE A 163 -3.07 2.41 13.22
N SER A 164 -3.28 2.20 11.92
CA SER A 164 -2.47 2.82 10.85
C SER A 164 -2.87 4.24 10.42
N MET A 165 -3.83 4.90 11.09
CA MET A 165 -4.17 6.30 10.76
C MET A 165 -3.16 7.33 11.29
N THR A 166 -2.32 6.98 12.27
CA THR A 166 -1.40 7.91 12.93
C THR A 166 0.07 7.70 12.58
N GLN A 167 0.45 6.61 11.90
CA GLN A 167 1.85 6.32 11.54
C GLN A 167 2.03 5.79 10.10
N THR A 168 3.02 6.40 9.42
CA THR A 168 3.84 5.92 8.29
C THR A 168 3.19 5.30 7.03
N ASN A 169 3.30 6.06 5.92
CA ASN A 169 3.65 5.69 4.52
C ASN A 169 3.02 4.50 3.76
N THR A 170 2.32 3.55 4.38
CA THR A 170 1.81 2.34 3.70
C THR A 170 0.53 2.60 2.90
N LEU A 171 -0.02 3.82 2.98
CA LEU A 171 -1.38 4.20 2.56
C LEU A 171 -1.51 4.74 1.11
N ILE A 172 -0.43 4.75 0.33
CA ILE A 172 -0.36 5.39 -1.00
C ILE A 172 -1.39 4.78 -2.00
N GLY A 173 -1.76 3.50 -1.85
CA GLY A 173 -2.69 2.82 -2.76
C GLY A 173 -4.18 3.12 -2.53
N SER A 174 -4.66 3.02 -1.28
CA SER A 174 -6.10 3.06 -0.97
C SER A 174 -6.69 4.47 -0.88
N ILE A 175 -5.85 5.49 -0.63
CA ILE A 175 -6.28 6.89 -0.39
C ILE A 175 -7.21 7.46 -1.48
N HIS A 176 -7.05 7.02 -2.73
CA HIS A 176 -7.80 7.49 -3.91
C HIS A 176 -9.24 6.94 -4.03
N TYR A 177 -9.65 6.01 -3.16
CA TYR A 177 -10.99 5.40 -3.19
C TYR A 177 -11.76 5.61 -1.87
N LEU A 178 -11.16 6.29 -0.88
CA LEU A 178 -11.76 6.51 0.44
C LEU A 178 -12.98 7.43 0.37
N SER A 179 -14.01 7.07 1.13
CA SER A 179 -15.21 7.89 1.26
C SER A 179 -15.04 9.10 2.19
N PRO A 180 -15.86 10.16 2.06
CA PRO A 180 -15.82 11.35 2.91
C PRO A 180 -15.91 11.04 4.41
N GLU A 181 -16.65 10.00 4.81
CA GLU A 181 -16.70 9.51 6.19
C GLU A 181 -15.41 8.80 6.61
N GLN A 182 -14.80 7.95 5.76
CA GLN A 182 -13.50 7.35 6.06
C GLN A 182 -12.37 8.39 6.18
N THR A 183 -12.41 9.47 5.41
CA THR A 183 -11.43 10.59 5.55
C THR A 183 -11.56 11.36 6.87
N ARG A 184 -12.68 11.18 7.61
CA ARG A 184 -12.87 11.68 8.98
C ARG A 184 -12.49 10.65 10.05
N GLY A 185 -11.94 9.49 9.67
CA GLY A 185 -11.68 8.37 10.57
C GLY A 185 -12.93 7.62 11.03
N GLN A 186 -14.08 7.81 10.37
CA GLN A 186 -15.28 7.03 10.67
C GLN A 186 -15.17 5.63 10.05
N ARG A 187 -15.70 4.61 10.73
CA ARG A 187 -15.67 3.22 10.24
C ARG A 187 -16.43 3.10 8.91
N ALA A 188 -15.87 2.31 8.00
CA ALA A 188 -16.47 2.03 6.70
C ALA A 188 -17.84 1.34 6.84
N THR A 189 -18.78 1.74 6.00
CA THR A 189 -20.15 1.21 5.96
C THR A 189 -20.50 0.71 4.55
N LYS A 190 -21.69 0.12 4.37
CA LYS A 190 -22.24 -0.20 3.03
C LYS A 190 -22.24 1.04 2.11
N GLN A 191 -22.48 2.23 2.66
CA GLN A 191 -22.42 3.50 1.92
C GLN A 191 -21.01 3.92 1.50
N SER A 192 -19.99 3.47 2.22
CA SER A 192 -18.58 3.72 1.90
C SER A 192 -18.13 2.84 0.72
N ASP A 193 -18.58 1.58 0.70
CA ASP A 193 -18.39 0.69 -0.46
C ASP A 193 -19.10 1.26 -1.72
N ILE A 194 -20.33 1.78 -1.59
CA ILE A 194 -21.06 2.45 -2.70
C ILE A 194 -20.30 3.66 -3.26
N TYR A 195 -19.68 4.46 -2.38
CA TYR A 195 -18.84 5.59 -2.80
C TYR A 195 -17.62 5.10 -3.60
N ALA A 196 -16.92 4.07 -3.10
CA ALA A 196 -15.77 3.48 -3.81
C ALA A 196 -16.16 2.89 -5.18
N LEU A 197 -17.33 2.27 -5.31
CA LEU A 197 -17.89 1.80 -6.59
C LEU A 197 -18.07 2.97 -7.60
N GLY A 198 -18.53 4.13 -7.14
CA GLY A 198 -18.61 5.34 -7.96
C GLY A 198 -17.24 5.85 -8.46
N ILE A 199 -16.22 5.79 -7.60
CA ILE A 199 -14.83 6.12 -7.97
C ILE A 199 -14.25 5.12 -8.98
N ILE A 200 -14.53 3.82 -8.83
CA ILE A 200 -14.08 2.77 -9.75
C ILE A 200 -14.75 2.94 -11.13
N LEU A 201 -16.07 3.25 -11.18
CA LEU A 201 -16.77 3.54 -12.43
C LEU A 201 -16.19 4.76 -13.16
N TYR A 202 -15.84 5.83 -12.44
CA TYR A 202 -15.11 6.97 -13.01
C TYR A 202 -13.75 6.55 -13.58
N GLU A 203 -12.96 5.78 -12.83
CA GLU A 203 -11.62 5.35 -13.28
C GLU A 203 -11.69 4.46 -14.53
N LEU A 204 -12.69 3.59 -14.66
CA LEU A 204 -12.90 2.76 -15.85
C LEU A 204 -13.18 3.59 -17.11
N ILE A 205 -13.98 4.66 -17.00
CA ILE A 205 -14.34 5.54 -18.13
C ILE A 205 -13.19 6.49 -18.50
N MET A 206 -12.48 7.02 -17.50
CA MET A 206 -11.47 8.07 -17.68
C MET A 206 -10.05 7.54 -17.84
N GLY A 207 -9.78 6.30 -17.41
CA GLY A 207 -8.44 5.72 -17.36
C GLY A 207 -7.59 6.20 -16.17
N GLU A 208 -8.16 6.97 -15.25
CA GLU A 208 -7.53 7.52 -14.05
C GLU A 208 -8.53 7.95 -12.96
N VAL A 209 -8.08 8.01 -11.71
CA VAL A 209 -8.87 8.43 -10.53
C VAL A 209 -9.19 9.93 -10.55
N PRO A 210 -10.34 10.37 -9.98
CA PRO A 210 -10.82 11.76 -10.06
C PRO A 210 -9.97 12.74 -9.23
N PHE A 211 -9.37 12.28 -8.13
CA PHE A 211 -8.65 13.13 -7.19
C PHE A 211 -7.19 12.69 -7.07
N LYS A 212 -6.32 13.54 -7.61
CA LYS A 212 -4.84 13.48 -7.51
C LYS A 212 -4.33 14.60 -6.60
N GLY A 213 -3.18 14.41 -5.97
CA GLY A 213 -2.50 15.44 -5.17
C GLY A 213 -1.22 14.92 -4.55
N ASP A 214 -0.33 15.83 -4.17
CA ASP A 214 1.07 15.51 -3.79
C ASP A 214 1.20 14.86 -2.40
N THR A 215 0.11 14.85 -1.63
CA THR A 215 0.04 14.20 -0.31
C THR A 215 -1.26 13.44 -0.12
N ALA A 216 -1.22 12.39 0.70
CA ALA A 216 -2.40 11.63 1.09
C ALA A 216 -3.51 12.54 1.68
N VAL A 217 -3.13 13.50 2.53
CA VAL A 217 -4.05 14.48 3.13
C VAL A 217 -4.72 15.36 2.06
N SER A 218 -4.01 15.78 1.01
CA SER A 218 -4.59 16.57 -0.08
C SER A 218 -5.62 15.77 -0.90
N ILE A 219 -5.39 14.47 -1.09
CA ILE A 219 -6.34 13.58 -1.79
C ILE A 219 -7.58 13.36 -0.92
N ALA A 220 -7.39 13.04 0.37
CA ALA A 220 -8.47 12.91 1.35
C ALA A 220 -9.35 14.18 1.44
N MET A 221 -8.73 15.37 1.44
CA MET A 221 -9.46 16.64 1.44
C MET A 221 -10.27 16.86 0.15
N LYS A 222 -9.77 16.39 -1.02
CA LYS A 222 -10.54 16.42 -2.27
C LYS A 222 -11.74 15.47 -2.23
N HIS A 223 -11.59 14.25 -1.69
CA HIS A 223 -12.73 13.35 -1.44
C HIS A 223 -13.77 13.99 -0.50
N PHE A 224 -13.33 14.63 0.58
CA PHE A 224 -14.18 15.34 1.55
C PHE A 224 -14.93 16.54 0.93
N GLN A 225 -14.24 17.38 0.15
CA GLN A 225 -14.64 18.77 -0.09
C GLN A 225 -14.82 19.15 -1.57
N SER A 226 -14.04 18.56 -2.49
CA SER A 226 -14.09 18.94 -3.91
C SER A 226 -15.27 18.29 -4.64
N PRO A 227 -15.97 18.99 -5.55
CA PRO A 227 -17.00 18.38 -6.39
C PRO A 227 -16.40 17.30 -7.28
N MET A 228 -17.21 16.31 -7.64
CA MET A 228 -16.79 15.23 -8.53
C MET A 228 -16.59 15.77 -9.97
N PRO A 229 -15.45 15.50 -10.64
CA PRO A 229 -15.24 15.95 -12.01
C PRO A 229 -16.25 15.35 -12.99
N SER A 230 -16.62 16.12 -14.02
CA SER A 230 -17.58 15.67 -15.03
C SER A 230 -16.91 14.76 -16.06
N VAL A 231 -17.40 13.54 -16.20
CA VAL A 231 -17.00 12.61 -17.26
C VAL A 231 -17.58 13.04 -18.61
N VAL A 232 -18.79 13.60 -18.65
CA VAL A 232 -19.40 14.09 -19.91
C VAL A 232 -18.56 15.19 -20.55
N ALA A 233 -18.00 16.10 -19.74
CA ALA A 233 -17.17 17.20 -20.23
C ALA A 233 -15.69 16.81 -20.48
N SER A 234 -15.21 15.67 -19.97
CA SER A 234 -13.77 15.35 -19.89
C SER A 234 -13.37 14.05 -20.58
N ALA A 235 -14.30 13.14 -20.85
CA ALA A 235 -14.00 11.84 -21.47
C ALA A 235 -13.64 11.99 -22.96
N LYS A 236 -12.78 11.09 -23.46
CA LYS A 236 -12.42 11.00 -24.89
C LYS A 236 -13.50 10.35 -25.77
N GLN A 237 -14.61 9.94 -25.18
CA GLN A 237 -15.71 9.22 -25.81
C GLN A 237 -17.05 9.81 -25.34
N THR A 238 -18.11 9.67 -26.14
CA THR A 238 -19.44 10.14 -25.76
C THR A 238 -19.97 9.37 -24.55
N VAL A 239 -20.09 10.05 -23.41
CA VAL A 239 -20.69 9.50 -22.17
C VAL A 239 -22.09 10.10 -21.99
N PRO A 240 -23.16 9.29 -21.86
CA PRO A 240 -24.50 9.78 -21.55
C PRO A 240 -24.57 10.44 -20.16
N GLN A 241 -25.38 11.49 -20.00
CA GLN A 241 -25.55 12.19 -18.72
C GLN A 241 -26.12 11.26 -17.63
N SER A 242 -26.98 10.32 -18.00
CA SER A 242 -27.47 9.23 -17.15
C SER A 242 -26.36 8.36 -16.54
N LEU A 243 -25.26 8.10 -17.26
CA LEU A 243 -24.12 7.34 -16.72
C LEU A 243 -23.25 8.19 -15.79
N GLU A 244 -23.10 9.49 -16.09
CA GLU A 244 -22.48 10.42 -15.14
C GLU A 244 -23.34 10.57 -13.86
N ASN A 245 -24.67 10.58 -13.97
CA ASN A 245 -25.57 10.64 -12.82
C ASN A 245 -25.36 9.47 -11.85
N VAL A 246 -25.04 8.27 -12.35
CA VAL A 246 -24.66 7.13 -11.49
C VAL A 246 -23.39 7.41 -10.69
N ILE A 247 -22.38 8.00 -11.32
CA ILE A 247 -21.13 8.38 -10.64
C ILE A 247 -21.40 9.49 -9.62
N LEU A 248 -22.15 10.54 -10.00
CA LEU A 248 -22.44 11.68 -9.14
C LEU A 248 -23.25 11.28 -7.90
N ARG A 249 -24.29 10.45 -8.07
CA ARG A 249 -25.10 9.96 -6.95
C ARG A 249 -24.30 9.02 -6.05
N ALA A 250 -23.55 8.06 -6.61
CA ALA A 250 -22.70 7.19 -5.80
C ALA A 250 -21.61 7.97 -5.02
N THR A 251 -21.06 9.04 -5.60
CA THR A 251 -20.00 9.86 -4.99
C THR A 251 -20.51 11.08 -4.19
N ALA A 252 -21.82 11.15 -3.89
CA ALA A 252 -22.41 12.21 -3.06
C ALA A 252 -21.72 12.31 -1.68
N LYS A 253 -21.52 13.54 -1.19
CA LYS A 253 -20.70 13.81 -0.01
C LYS A 253 -21.37 13.36 1.28
N ASN A 254 -22.69 13.55 1.38
CA ASN A 254 -23.53 13.00 2.44
C ASN A 254 -23.90 11.54 2.09
N PRO A 255 -23.59 10.54 2.95
CA PRO A 255 -24.00 9.16 2.73
C PRO A 255 -25.51 8.96 2.51
N LYS A 256 -26.37 9.84 3.02
CA LYS A 256 -27.83 9.78 2.81
C LYS A 256 -28.28 10.18 1.40
N ASN A 257 -27.43 10.83 0.63
CA ASN A 257 -27.76 11.32 -0.72
C ASN A 257 -27.33 10.32 -1.82
N ARG A 258 -26.71 9.20 -1.43
CA ARG A 258 -26.22 8.14 -2.34
C ARG A 258 -27.38 7.21 -2.78
N TYR A 259 -27.04 5.99 -3.20
CA TYR A 259 -27.99 4.89 -3.34
C TYR A 259 -28.25 4.24 -1.99
N ASP A 260 -29.47 3.83 -1.68
CA ASP A 260 -29.77 3.14 -0.42
C ASP A 260 -29.11 1.75 -0.36
N SER A 261 -28.83 1.15 -1.53
CA SER A 261 -28.16 -0.14 -1.64
C SER A 261 -27.40 -0.29 -2.96
N CYS A 262 -26.43 -1.22 -2.99
CA CYS A 262 -25.79 -1.67 -4.23
C CYS A 262 -26.82 -2.22 -5.24
N GLN A 263 -27.93 -2.81 -4.78
CA GLN A 263 -29.00 -3.28 -5.66
C GLN A 263 -29.70 -2.15 -6.40
N GLU A 264 -29.92 -0.99 -5.75
CA GLU A 264 -30.49 0.20 -6.40
C GLU A 264 -29.52 0.74 -7.47
N MET A 265 -28.24 0.89 -7.11
CA MET A 265 -27.17 1.31 -8.02
C MET A 265 -27.04 0.37 -9.23
N LEU A 266 -27.23 -0.93 -9.03
CA LEU A 266 -27.21 -1.94 -10.09
C LEU A 266 -28.35 -1.76 -11.10
N GLN A 267 -29.57 -1.44 -10.66
CA GLN A 267 -30.71 -1.24 -11.56
C GLN A 267 -30.61 0.10 -12.33
N ASP A 268 -30.08 1.15 -11.69
CA ASP A 268 -29.78 2.41 -12.35
C ASP A 268 -28.72 2.21 -13.46
N LEU A 269 -27.60 1.54 -13.12
CA LEU A 269 -26.55 1.22 -14.09
C LEU A 269 -27.04 0.29 -15.22
N LYS A 270 -27.90 -0.71 -14.93
CA LYS A 270 -28.53 -1.58 -15.93
C LYS A 270 -29.42 -0.83 -16.94
N THR A 271 -29.82 0.41 -16.65
CA THR A 271 -30.72 1.19 -17.53
C THR A 271 -30.12 2.48 -18.09
N CYS A 272 -28.93 2.91 -17.64
CA CYS A 272 -28.35 4.20 -18.03
C CYS A 272 -28.17 4.41 -19.55
N LEU A 273 -27.97 3.35 -20.35
CA LEU A 273 -27.83 3.44 -21.81
C LEU A 273 -29.16 3.47 -22.60
N ARG A 274 -30.32 3.53 -21.93
CA ARG A 274 -31.62 3.68 -22.62
C ARG A 274 -31.72 5.06 -23.27
N LEU A 275 -32.19 5.09 -24.53
CA LEU A 275 -32.47 6.34 -25.28
C LEU A 275 -33.37 7.32 -24.52
N GLU A 276 -34.36 6.80 -23.80
CA GLU A 276 -35.27 7.55 -22.91
C GLU A 276 -34.52 8.39 -21.86
N ARG A 277 -33.36 7.90 -21.39
CA ARG A 277 -32.53 8.52 -20.34
C ARG A 277 -31.41 9.42 -20.89
N GLN A 278 -31.25 9.51 -22.22
CA GLN A 278 -30.15 10.25 -22.85
C GLN A 278 -30.14 11.74 -22.48
N ASN A 279 -31.33 12.33 -22.27
CA ASN A 279 -31.52 13.74 -21.95
C ASN A 279 -31.83 13.99 -20.45
N GLU A 280 -31.44 13.07 -19.56
CA GLU A 280 -31.62 13.28 -18.12
C GLU A 280 -30.89 14.54 -17.63
N PRO A 281 -31.49 15.33 -16.72
CA PRO A 281 -30.78 16.43 -16.08
C PRO A 281 -29.61 15.88 -15.25
N LYS A 282 -28.54 16.67 -15.15
CA LYS A 282 -27.39 16.34 -14.30
C LYS A 282 -27.83 16.23 -12.84
N TYR A 283 -27.48 15.14 -12.16
CA TYR A 283 -27.74 14.95 -10.73
C TYR A 283 -27.04 16.04 -9.91
N VAL A 284 -27.77 16.65 -8.98
CA VAL A 284 -27.29 17.63 -8.00
C VAL A 284 -27.64 17.12 -6.61
N GLU A 285 -26.66 17.16 -5.70
CA GLU A 285 -26.83 16.66 -4.32
C GLU A 285 -27.78 17.58 -3.52
N PRO A 286 -28.88 17.05 -2.93
CA PRO A 286 -29.77 17.86 -2.12
C PRO A 286 -29.15 18.24 -0.76
N ASP A 287 -29.42 19.47 -0.32
CA ASP A 287 -29.00 20.06 0.97
C ASP A 287 -27.49 20.05 1.31
N THR A 288 -26.65 20.54 0.39
CA THR A 288 -25.31 21.03 0.76
C THR A 288 -25.37 22.45 1.33
N ASN A 289 -25.98 22.64 2.50
CA ASN A 289 -26.04 23.93 3.22
C ASN A 289 -24.69 24.27 3.91
N VAL A 290 -23.59 23.99 3.22
CA VAL A 290 -22.21 24.22 3.66
C VAL A 290 -21.81 25.64 3.27
N LYS A 291 -22.05 26.59 4.17
CA LYS A 291 -21.49 27.94 4.05
C LYS A 291 -19.96 27.84 3.92
N PRO A 292 -19.30 28.56 2.99
CA PRO A 292 -17.85 28.62 2.95
C PRO A 292 -17.33 29.37 4.19
N VAL A 293 -16.85 28.63 5.18
CA VAL A 293 -16.14 29.19 6.34
C VAL A 293 -14.71 29.49 5.90
N SER A 294 -14.48 30.72 5.45
CA SER A 294 -13.17 31.18 4.97
C SER A 294 -12.11 31.22 6.08
N PRO A 295 -11.01 30.45 6.00
CA PRO A 295 -9.83 30.67 6.80
C PRO A 295 -9.10 31.91 6.25
N ASN A 296 -8.99 32.96 7.06
CA ASN A 296 -8.52 34.27 6.61
C ASN A 296 -6.99 34.33 6.43
N PHE A 297 -6.49 33.90 5.27
CA PHE A 297 -5.09 34.02 4.88
C PHE A 297 -4.90 35.00 3.72
N LYS A 298 -4.01 35.98 3.90
CA LYS A 298 -3.75 37.05 2.93
C LYS A 298 -2.83 36.56 1.81
N THR A 299 -3.36 36.48 0.59
CA THR A 299 -2.56 36.26 -0.64
C THR A 299 -1.89 37.58 -1.08
N PRO A 300 -0.59 37.60 -1.39
CA PRO A 300 -0.01 38.68 -2.18
C PRO A 300 -0.45 38.51 -3.65
N VAL A 301 -0.98 39.58 -4.25
CA VAL A 301 -1.32 39.64 -5.68
C VAL A 301 -0.11 40.16 -6.45
N PHE A 302 0.23 39.51 -7.57
CA PHE A 302 1.21 40.05 -8.53
C PHE A 302 0.51 40.38 -9.85
N THR A 303 0.45 41.67 -10.16
CA THR A 303 -0.23 42.21 -11.36
C THR A 303 0.58 41.92 -12.61
N ARG A 304 -0.10 41.76 -13.76
CA ARG A 304 0.49 41.86 -15.09
C ARG A 304 -0.22 42.95 -15.87
N GLU A 305 0.56 43.89 -16.42
CA GLU A 305 0.07 44.92 -17.36
C GLU A 305 0.16 44.44 -18.81
N PRO A 306 -0.66 44.97 -19.73
CA PRO A 306 -0.67 44.58 -21.15
C PRO A 306 0.26 45.44 -22.01
N ALA A 307 0.83 44.83 -23.06
CA ALA A 307 1.58 45.55 -24.09
C ALA A 307 0.73 45.82 -25.35
N THR A 308 0.56 47.11 -25.62
CA THR A 308 0.03 47.82 -26.80
C THR A 308 0.04 47.11 -28.16
N SER A 309 -1.07 47.26 -28.89
CA SER A 309 -1.13 47.18 -30.36
C SER A 309 -0.93 48.56 -31.00
N VAL A 310 -0.49 48.61 -32.26
CA VAL A 310 -0.32 49.85 -33.05
C VAL A 310 -1.00 49.70 -34.41
N ASN A 311 -1.70 50.74 -34.85
CA ASN A 311 -2.42 50.80 -36.13
C ASN A 311 -1.64 51.61 -37.18
N HIS A 312 -1.69 51.14 -38.42
CA HIS A 312 -1.79 51.95 -39.65
C HIS A 312 -2.40 51.06 -40.73
N THR A 313 -3.17 51.49 -41.73
CA THR A 313 -4.00 52.66 -42.08
C THR A 313 -4.63 52.23 -43.44
N LYS A 314 -5.73 52.85 -43.87
CA LYS A 314 -6.48 52.46 -45.09
C LYS A 314 -5.76 52.82 -46.39
N GLU A 315 -5.99 52.03 -47.45
CA GLU A 315 -6.32 52.61 -48.78
C GLU A 315 -7.21 51.66 -49.61
N THR A 316 -7.72 52.14 -50.76
CA THR A 316 -8.87 51.53 -51.48
C THR A 316 -8.79 51.73 -53.00
N LEU A 317 -9.19 50.73 -53.82
CA LEU A 317 -10.13 50.94 -54.95
C LEU A 317 -10.62 49.67 -55.70
N ASN A 318 -11.79 49.85 -56.31
CA ASN A 318 -12.47 49.20 -57.45
C ASN A 318 -11.56 48.77 -58.65
N LYS A 319 -11.91 47.97 -59.70
CA LYS A 319 -13.06 47.14 -60.22
C LYS A 319 -12.53 46.43 -61.53
N PRO A 320 -13.32 45.77 -62.43
CA PRO A 320 -14.34 44.70 -62.32
C PRO A 320 -14.04 43.47 -63.26
N LYS A 321 -15.02 42.56 -63.48
CA LYS A 321 -15.10 41.54 -64.58
C LYS A 321 -16.04 42.08 -65.73
N PRO A 322 -16.58 41.34 -66.76
CA PRO A 322 -16.45 39.93 -67.22
C PRO A 322 -16.58 39.66 -68.78
N LYS A 323 -16.77 38.37 -69.18
CA LYS A 323 -17.69 37.78 -70.23
C LYS A 323 -17.26 37.41 -71.70
N SER A 324 -17.61 36.16 -72.06
CA SER A 324 -18.11 35.63 -73.37
C SER A 324 -17.11 35.51 -74.56
N ASN A 325 -17.36 34.78 -75.68
CA ASN A 325 -18.56 34.06 -76.17
C ASN A 325 -18.24 32.74 -76.97
N LYS A 326 -19.13 32.29 -77.87
CA LYS A 326 -19.33 30.89 -78.34
C LYS A 326 -18.87 30.54 -79.80
N TRP A 327 -18.28 29.33 -79.96
CA TRP A 327 -18.68 28.21 -80.88
C TRP A 327 -18.28 28.13 -82.39
N LYS A 328 -17.99 26.87 -82.79
CA LYS A 328 -17.95 26.21 -84.13
C LYS A 328 -16.58 25.90 -84.82
N TRP A 329 -16.60 24.76 -85.52
CA TRP A 329 -15.58 24.00 -86.30
C TRP A 329 -16.17 23.78 -87.73
N PRO A 330 -15.53 23.08 -88.72
CA PRO A 330 -14.30 22.25 -88.73
C PRO A 330 -13.18 22.90 -89.61
N MET A 331 -12.11 22.30 -90.18
CA MET A 331 -11.60 20.93 -90.48
C MET A 331 -10.07 20.83 -90.10
N VAL A 332 -9.30 19.73 -90.12
CA VAL A 332 -9.25 18.45 -90.91
C VAL A 332 -8.77 18.72 -92.37
N VAL A 333 -7.94 17.94 -93.09
CA VAL A 333 -7.48 16.52 -93.05
C VAL A 333 -6.00 16.31 -92.68
N PHE A 334 -5.05 17.11 -93.18
CA PHE A 334 -3.63 16.67 -93.33
C PHE A 334 -2.75 16.62 -92.08
N GLY A 335 -3.20 17.11 -90.91
CA GLY A 335 -2.32 17.27 -89.74
C GLY A 335 -2.10 16.02 -88.87
N THR A 336 -2.98 15.03 -88.91
CA THR A 336 -3.14 14.02 -87.84
C THR A 336 -1.96 13.08 -87.66
N LEU A 337 -1.25 12.70 -88.72
CA LEU A 337 -0.15 11.75 -88.62
C LEU A 337 1.12 12.39 -88.04
N PHE A 338 1.42 13.63 -88.42
CA PHE A 338 2.58 14.35 -87.90
C PHE A 338 2.35 14.83 -86.47
N THR A 339 1.13 15.24 -86.12
CA THR A 339 0.82 15.59 -84.72
C THR A 339 0.85 14.38 -83.80
N LEU A 340 0.42 13.19 -84.23
CA LEU A 340 0.53 11.97 -83.40
C LEU A 340 1.99 11.60 -83.12
N LEU A 341 2.86 11.64 -84.15
CA LEU A 341 4.27 11.33 -83.98
C LEU A 341 5.01 12.40 -83.16
N PHE A 342 4.72 13.69 -83.39
CA PHE A 342 5.31 14.78 -82.63
C PHE A 342 4.80 14.82 -81.18
N THR A 343 3.52 14.53 -80.92
CA THR A 343 3.02 14.40 -79.54
C THR A 343 3.60 13.19 -78.83
N LEU A 344 3.78 12.03 -79.48
CA LEU A 344 4.50 10.90 -78.88
C LEU A 344 5.96 11.25 -78.54
N LEU A 345 6.68 11.93 -79.44
CA LEU A 345 8.07 12.35 -79.21
C LEU A 345 8.17 13.41 -78.09
N VAL A 346 7.24 14.37 -78.07
CA VAL A 346 7.15 15.41 -77.03
C VAL A 346 6.71 14.82 -75.68
N ILE A 347 5.81 13.83 -75.67
CA ILE A 347 5.43 13.10 -74.44
C ILE A 347 6.62 12.31 -73.90
N HIS A 348 7.42 11.67 -74.77
CA HIS A 348 8.64 10.97 -74.36
C HIS A 348 9.68 11.93 -73.74
N GLN A 349 9.81 13.15 -74.25
CA GLN A 349 10.66 14.19 -73.68
C GLN A 349 10.08 14.82 -72.38
N ILE A 350 8.77 15.08 -72.32
CA ILE A 350 8.13 15.79 -71.20
C ILE A 350 7.92 14.90 -69.96
N ILE A 351 7.83 13.57 -70.12
CA ILE A 351 7.74 12.62 -68.99
C ILE A 351 9.05 12.58 -68.16
N GLY A 352 10.16 13.13 -68.64
CA GLY A 352 11.47 13.06 -67.99
C GLY A 352 11.66 13.87 -66.69
N GLU A 353 11.18 15.12 -66.62
CA GLU A 353 11.76 16.10 -65.67
C GLU A 353 10.84 16.71 -64.59
N ASN A 354 9.53 16.48 -64.62
CA ASN A 354 8.59 17.09 -63.66
C ASN A 354 7.94 16.11 -62.66
N ALA A 355 8.60 14.98 -62.38
CA ALA A 355 8.18 14.06 -61.32
C ALA A 355 8.43 14.67 -59.92
N SER A 356 7.34 15.07 -59.24
CA SER A 356 7.34 15.42 -57.82
C SER A 356 7.33 14.16 -56.95
N ILE A 357 8.16 14.14 -55.91
CA ILE A 357 8.34 13.03 -54.99
C ILE A 357 7.98 13.52 -53.58
N LEU A 358 7.19 12.71 -52.85
CA LEU A 358 6.87 12.97 -51.44
C LEU A 358 8.03 12.53 -50.55
N ILE A 359 8.42 13.37 -49.59
CA ILE A 359 9.40 12.97 -48.57
C ILE A 359 8.75 11.91 -47.64
N PRO A 360 9.29 10.69 -47.54
CA PRO A 360 8.78 9.66 -46.65
C PRO A 360 9.09 10.01 -45.20
N ASP A 361 8.29 9.52 -44.26
CA ASP A 361 8.67 9.62 -42.86
C ASP A 361 9.85 8.66 -42.55
N VAL A 362 10.87 9.23 -41.94
CA VAL A 362 12.10 8.57 -41.52
C VAL A 362 12.43 8.84 -40.05
N SER A 363 11.52 9.48 -39.32
CA SER A 363 11.62 9.73 -37.88
C SER A 363 11.77 8.41 -37.11
N GLY A 364 12.63 8.40 -36.08
CA GLY A 364 12.95 7.22 -35.27
C GLY A 364 13.85 6.17 -35.93
N LYS A 365 14.09 6.22 -37.25
CA LYS A 365 15.09 5.38 -37.92
C LYS A 365 16.51 5.83 -37.56
N THR A 366 17.50 4.95 -37.69
CA THR A 366 18.91 5.37 -37.62
C THR A 366 19.26 6.30 -38.80
N GLN A 367 20.27 7.15 -38.62
CA GLN A 367 20.80 8.00 -39.69
C GLN A 367 21.07 7.24 -41.00
N LEU A 368 21.61 6.02 -40.92
CA LEU A 368 21.97 5.19 -42.09
C LEU A 368 20.72 4.68 -42.82
N GLU A 369 19.74 4.16 -42.10
CA GLU A 369 18.46 3.69 -42.68
C GLU A 369 17.65 4.84 -43.28
N ALA A 370 17.63 6.00 -42.62
CA ALA A 370 16.97 7.20 -43.12
C ALA A 370 17.64 7.73 -44.39
N THR A 371 18.98 7.80 -44.41
CA THR A 371 19.76 8.19 -45.59
C THR A 371 19.49 7.23 -46.75
N LYS A 372 19.50 5.92 -46.51
CA LYS A 372 19.15 4.92 -47.52
C LYS A 372 17.73 5.12 -48.04
N ALA A 373 16.73 5.24 -47.16
CA ALA A 373 15.32 5.37 -47.55
C ALA A 373 15.02 6.67 -48.35
N LEU A 374 15.82 7.73 -48.17
CA LEU A 374 15.74 8.95 -48.98
C LEU A 374 16.47 8.79 -50.33
N ASN A 375 17.63 8.12 -50.35
CA ASN A 375 18.39 7.85 -51.57
C ASN A 375 17.66 6.85 -52.50
N ASP A 376 17.02 5.81 -51.96
CA ASP A 376 16.31 4.77 -52.70
C ASP A 376 15.14 5.34 -53.54
N ILE A 377 14.58 6.50 -53.17
CA ILE A 377 13.54 7.23 -53.92
C ILE A 377 14.10 8.40 -54.75
N GLY A 378 15.42 8.59 -54.80
CA GLY A 378 16.06 9.65 -55.55
C GLY A 378 15.97 11.04 -54.92
N LEU A 379 16.03 11.14 -53.58
CA LEU A 379 16.38 12.37 -52.86
C LEU A 379 17.84 12.30 -52.40
N ILE A 380 18.46 13.44 -52.07
CA ILE A 380 19.88 13.50 -51.69
C ILE A 380 19.99 14.06 -50.26
N VAL A 381 20.61 13.31 -49.34
CA VAL A 381 20.96 13.86 -48.02
C VAL A 381 22.17 14.79 -48.17
N GLU A 382 22.01 16.07 -47.78
CA GLU A 382 23.07 17.08 -47.90
C GLU A 382 23.82 17.33 -46.59
N THR A 383 23.09 17.56 -45.51
CA THR A 383 23.65 17.87 -44.19
C THR A 383 22.97 17.00 -43.13
N ILE A 384 23.75 16.53 -42.15
CA ILE A 384 23.23 16.01 -40.89
C ILE A 384 23.42 17.08 -39.82
N GLN A 385 22.33 17.57 -39.25
CA GLN A 385 22.34 18.46 -38.08
C GLN A 385 22.10 17.63 -36.82
N GLN A 386 22.71 18.02 -35.70
CA GLN A 386 22.46 17.40 -34.40
C GLN A 386 21.66 18.34 -33.49
N GLU A 387 20.68 17.78 -32.79
CA GLU A 387 19.78 18.49 -31.87
C GLU A 387 19.59 17.62 -30.62
N GLU A 388 19.70 18.19 -29.41
CA GLU A 388 19.41 17.42 -28.19
C GLU A 388 17.92 17.08 -28.13
N ASN A 389 17.59 15.81 -27.86
CA ASN A 389 16.20 15.37 -27.77
C ASN A 389 16.03 14.32 -26.66
N GLN A 390 15.05 14.54 -25.78
CA GLN A 390 14.75 13.66 -24.65
C GLN A 390 13.87 12.45 -24.98
N ALA A 391 13.33 12.37 -26.21
CA ALA A 391 12.40 11.33 -26.65
C ALA A 391 12.96 10.45 -27.80
N VAL A 392 14.05 10.87 -28.44
CA VAL A 392 14.70 10.18 -29.56
C VAL A 392 16.12 9.80 -29.16
N SER A 393 16.48 8.52 -29.27
CA SER A 393 17.80 8.03 -28.86
C SER A 393 18.93 8.62 -29.72
N SER A 394 20.13 8.76 -29.15
CA SER A 394 21.30 9.28 -29.86
C SER A 394 21.56 8.48 -31.15
N GLY A 395 21.76 9.18 -32.28
CA GLY A 395 21.94 8.57 -33.61
C GLY A 395 20.64 8.25 -34.39
N GLN A 396 19.46 8.44 -33.80
CA GLN A 396 18.17 8.34 -34.51
C GLN A 396 17.69 9.69 -35.04
N VAL A 397 16.92 9.67 -36.14
CA VAL A 397 16.39 10.87 -36.79
C VAL A 397 15.19 11.43 -36.02
N ILE A 398 15.21 12.74 -35.76
CA ILE A 398 14.12 13.50 -35.14
C ILE A 398 13.13 13.98 -36.22
N LYS A 399 13.65 14.53 -37.33
CA LYS A 399 12.89 15.19 -38.41
C LYS A 399 13.76 15.40 -39.66
N THR A 400 13.12 15.63 -40.81
CA THR A 400 13.76 16.10 -42.05
C THR A 400 13.49 17.59 -42.27
N VAL A 401 14.34 18.26 -43.05
CA VAL A 401 14.03 19.57 -43.66
C VAL A 401 14.32 19.49 -45.17
N PRO A 402 13.31 19.68 -46.06
CA PRO A 402 11.88 19.88 -45.76
C PRO A 402 11.24 18.71 -45.01
N GLN A 403 10.14 18.98 -44.31
CA GLN A 403 9.44 17.98 -43.47
C GLN A 403 8.85 16.82 -44.29
N ALA A 404 8.60 15.70 -43.63
CA ALA A 404 7.92 14.55 -44.23
C ALA A 404 6.57 14.95 -44.85
N GLN A 405 6.18 14.24 -45.90
CA GLN A 405 5.02 14.50 -46.77
C GLN A 405 5.07 15.82 -47.56
N ALA A 406 6.16 16.59 -47.52
CA ALA A 406 6.39 17.67 -48.49
C ALA A 406 6.62 17.09 -49.90
N ASN A 407 6.06 17.75 -50.91
CA ASN A 407 6.38 17.48 -52.32
C ASN A 407 7.64 18.24 -52.72
N VAL A 408 8.65 17.51 -53.21
CA VAL A 408 9.91 18.05 -53.73
C VAL A 408 10.20 17.49 -55.12
N LYS A 409 11.14 18.07 -55.88
CA LYS A 409 11.56 17.50 -57.17
C LYS A 409 12.45 16.29 -56.94
N LYS A 410 12.51 15.35 -57.89
CA LYS A 410 13.58 14.34 -57.93
C LYS A 410 14.97 15.00 -57.85
N ASN A 411 15.91 14.35 -57.17
CA ASN A 411 17.24 14.85 -56.81
C ASN A 411 17.25 16.09 -55.89
N SER A 412 16.12 16.45 -55.25
CA SER A 412 16.13 17.53 -54.24
C SER A 412 16.94 17.14 -53.01
N LYS A 413 17.59 18.15 -52.42
CA LYS A 413 18.38 17.99 -51.21
C LYS A 413 17.50 18.00 -49.96
N VAL A 414 17.85 17.17 -48.98
CA VAL A 414 17.18 17.04 -47.68
C VAL A 414 18.22 17.08 -46.56
N ILE A 415 17.92 17.81 -45.49
CA ILE A 415 18.69 17.82 -44.25
C ILE A 415 18.07 16.80 -43.30
N LEU A 416 18.91 15.95 -42.69
CA LEU A 416 18.51 15.08 -41.58
C LEU A 416 18.85 15.77 -40.26
N VAL A 417 17.87 15.89 -39.36
CA VAL A 417 18.14 16.30 -37.97
C VAL A 417 18.15 15.04 -37.10
N VAL A 418 19.29 14.74 -36.50
CA VAL A 418 19.57 13.53 -35.72
C VAL A 418 19.71 13.90 -34.25
N SER A 419 19.19 13.06 -33.36
CA SER A 419 19.36 13.25 -31.92
C SER A 419 20.81 13.03 -31.51
N SER A 420 21.38 13.97 -30.75
CA SER A 420 22.61 13.74 -29.98
C SER A 420 22.35 12.92 -28.70
N GLY A 421 21.08 12.72 -28.33
CA GLY A 421 20.65 12.27 -27.00
C GLY A 421 20.45 13.46 -26.05
N TYR A 422 20.11 13.16 -24.79
CA TYR A 422 19.99 14.17 -23.73
C TYR A 422 21.18 14.05 -22.79
N SER A 423 21.93 15.13 -22.60
CA SER A 423 23.22 15.07 -21.90
C SER A 423 23.14 15.00 -20.36
N GLY A 424 21.96 15.10 -19.76
CA GLY A 424 21.74 14.98 -18.31
C GLY A 424 22.01 16.26 -17.50
N GLU A 425 21.54 16.28 -16.25
CA GLU A 425 21.74 17.37 -15.29
C GLU A 425 22.82 17.04 -14.25
N ILE A 426 23.31 18.05 -13.54
CA ILE A 426 24.24 17.90 -12.40
C ILE A 426 23.43 17.85 -11.11
N MET A 427 23.66 16.83 -10.29
CA MET A 427 23.06 16.69 -8.96
C MET A 427 23.55 17.79 -8.00
N GLU A 428 22.62 18.52 -7.39
CA GLU A 428 22.95 19.51 -6.35
C GLU A 428 23.21 18.87 -4.98
N ASN A 429 23.72 19.67 -4.04
CA ASN A 429 23.79 19.30 -2.63
C ASN A 429 22.48 19.70 -1.91
N TYR A 430 21.80 18.70 -1.36
CA TYR A 430 20.57 18.85 -0.58
C TYR A 430 20.80 18.61 0.91
N LYS A 431 21.98 18.16 1.35
CA LYS A 431 22.29 17.97 2.77
C LYS A 431 22.12 19.29 3.53
N GLY A 432 21.33 19.26 4.60
CA GLY A 432 20.98 20.44 5.41
C GLY A 432 19.85 21.31 4.85
N LYS A 433 19.39 21.14 3.59
CA LYS A 433 18.14 21.77 3.12
C LYS A 433 16.94 21.15 3.84
N ASP A 434 15.85 21.91 4.03
CA ASP A 434 14.54 21.34 4.40
C ASP A 434 14.08 20.36 3.31
N TYR A 435 13.58 19.19 3.71
CA TYR A 435 13.10 18.17 2.77
C TYR A 435 12.02 18.69 1.83
N THR A 436 11.12 19.56 2.30
CA THR A 436 10.02 20.07 1.47
C THR A 436 10.52 20.94 0.32
N SER A 437 11.57 21.74 0.56
CA SER A 437 12.27 22.52 -0.45
C SER A 437 13.06 21.63 -1.41
N ALA A 438 13.87 20.70 -0.88
CA ALA A 438 14.69 19.77 -1.65
C ALA A 438 13.86 18.87 -2.58
N TYR A 439 12.77 18.31 -2.07
CA TYR A 439 11.84 17.47 -2.83
C TYR A 439 11.21 18.24 -4.00
N LYS A 440 10.72 19.46 -3.77
CA LYS A 440 10.14 20.31 -4.83
C LYS A 440 11.16 20.63 -5.92
N GLU A 441 12.38 20.98 -5.53
CA GLU A 441 13.45 21.33 -6.46
C GLU A 441 13.84 20.15 -7.37
N LEU A 442 13.99 18.95 -6.79
CA LEU A 442 14.26 17.71 -7.51
C LEU A 442 13.10 17.28 -8.42
N ILE A 443 11.86 17.34 -7.94
CA ILE A 443 10.66 16.99 -8.74
C ILE A 443 10.49 17.97 -9.91
N ASN A 444 10.77 19.26 -9.72
CA ASN A 444 10.74 20.25 -10.81
C ASN A 444 11.81 19.98 -11.88
N LYS A 445 12.97 19.43 -11.50
CA LYS A 445 14.02 18.94 -12.40
C LYS A 445 13.71 17.55 -13.01
N GLY A 446 12.58 16.94 -12.65
CA GLY A 446 12.12 15.67 -13.20
C GLY A 446 12.74 14.41 -12.59
N TYR A 447 13.37 14.51 -11.40
CA TYR A 447 13.89 13.35 -10.67
C TYR A 447 12.77 12.55 -9.99
N ILE A 448 12.95 11.24 -9.86
CA ILE A 448 12.16 10.42 -8.94
C ILE A 448 12.78 10.55 -7.55
N VAL A 449 12.01 11.02 -6.56
CA VAL A 449 12.53 11.27 -5.20
C VAL A 449 11.93 10.31 -4.19
N GLU A 450 12.78 9.56 -3.50
CA GLU A 450 12.41 8.73 -2.36
C GLU A 450 12.76 9.41 -1.04
N ARG A 451 12.04 9.07 0.03
CA ARG A 451 12.35 9.50 1.39
C ARG A 451 12.66 8.30 2.28
N LYS A 452 13.82 8.36 2.95
CA LYS A 452 14.12 7.61 4.17
C LYS A 452 14.08 8.55 5.38
N SER A 453 13.86 8.00 6.56
CA SER A 453 13.90 8.72 7.82
C SER A 453 14.99 8.14 8.71
N ALA A 454 15.70 9.00 9.44
CA ALA A 454 16.64 8.61 10.49
C ALA A 454 16.63 9.66 11.60
N SER A 455 16.99 9.29 12.81
CA SER A 455 17.20 10.23 13.91
C SER A 455 18.48 11.03 13.73
N SER A 456 18.50 12.25 14.27
CA SER A 456 19.72 13.06 14.41
C SER A 456 19.53 14.18 15.42
N ALA A 457 20.52 14.37 16.30
CA ALA A 457 20.63 15.52 17.20
C ALA A 457 21.28 16.75 16.53
N THR A 458 22.01 16.57 15.42
CA THR A 458 22.73 17.66 14.72
C THR A 458 21.97 18.22 13.51
N VAL A 459 21.08 17.43 12.90
CA VAL A 459 20.22 17.87 11.78
C VAL A 459 18.80 18.09 12.31
N PRO A 460 18.21 19.30 12.19
CA PRO A 460 16.86 19.58 12.68
C PRO A 460 15.80 18.68 12.01
N ASN A 461 14.73 18.37 12.74
CA ASN A 461 13.60 17.58 12.22
C ASN A 461 13.09 18.16 10.89
N GLY A 462 12.81 17.29 9.91
CA GLY A 462 12.41 17.66 8.55
C GLY A 462 13.56 18.02 7.60
N HIS A 463 14.80 18.16 8.07
CA HIS A 463 15.95 18.52 7.22
C HIS A 463 16.74 17.30 6.75
N VAL A 464 17.40 17.40 5.61
CA VAL A 464 18.08 16.28 4.94
C VAL A 464 19.43 15.97 5.59
N ILE A 465 19.60 14.73 6.06
CA ILE A 465 20.85 14.17 6.60
C ILE A 465 21.81 13.76 5.46
N SER A 466 21.28 13.11 4.41
CA SER A 466 22.06 12.57 3.29
C SER A 466 21.21 12.35 2.02
N GLN A 467 21.88 12.14 0.89
CA GLN A 467 21.31 11.87 -0.43
C GLN A 467 22.01 10.67 -1.08
N SER A 468 21.31 9.88 -1.91
CA SER A 468 21.88 8.70 -2.58
C SER A 468 22.84 9.04 -3.73
N VAL A 469 22.47 10.02 -4.56
CA VAL A 469 23.28 10.51 -5.69
C VAL A 469 24.21 11.61 -5.18
N GLN A 470 25.51 11.53 -5.47
CA GLN A 470 26.48 12.49 -4.94
C GLN A 470 26.33 13.87 -5.62
N ALA A 471 26.50 14.94 -4.84
CA ALA A 471 26.50 16.30 -5.40
C ALA A 471 27.67 16.46 -6.39
N GLY A 472 27.41 17.08 -7.54
CA GLY A 472 28.35 17.17 -8.67
C GLY A 472 28.28 16.01 -9.66
N GLN A 473 27.60 14.91 -9.35
CA GLN A 473 27.42 13.78 -10.28
C GLN A 473 26.45 14.16 -11.41
N LYS A 474 26.81 13.87 -12.67
CA LYS A 474 25.92 14.07 -13.82
C LYS A 474 25.02 12.85 -14.02
N VAL A 475 23.71 13.08 -14.16
CA VAL A 475 22.66 12.04 -14.16
C VAL A 475 21.47 12.45 -15.04
N ILE A 476 20.67 11.47 -15.50
CA ILE A 476 19.43 11.74 -16.26
C ILE A 476 18.25 11.69 -15.29
N PRO A 477 17.50 12.80 -15.06
CA PRO A 477 16.53 12.85 -13.96
C PRO A 477 15.44 11.77 -14.01
N LYS A 478 14.87 11.52 -15.20
CA LYS A 478 13.78 10.55 -15.41
C LYS A 478 14.16 9.11 -15.06
N ASP A 479 15.44 8.78 -15.18
CA ASP A 479 15.99 7.42 -14.96
C ASP A 479 16.68 7.29 -13.59
N THR A 480 16.71 8.38 -12.79
CA THR A 480 17.50 8.47 -11.56
C THR A 480 16.60 8.59 -10.33
N ILE A 481 16.70 7.62 -9.42
CA ILE A 481 16.03 7.65 -8.12
C ILE A 481 16.95 8.31 -7.08
N VAL A 482 16.52 9.46 -6.56
CA VAL A 482 17.23 10.23 -5.53
C VAL A 482 16.58 9.96 -4.17
N THR A 483 17.18 9.09 -3.37
CA THR A 483 16.73 8.84 -2.00
C THR A 483 17.33 9.91 -1.07
N LEU A 484 16.48 10.72 -0.44
CA LEU A 484 16.87 11.65 0.61
C LEU A 484 16.59 11.02 1.99
N THR A 485 17.60 10.99 2.85
CA THR A 485 17.45 10.62 4.27
C THR A 485 17.13 11.88 5.07
N VAL A 486 16.04 11.89 5.82
CA VAL A 486 15.51 13.07 6.51
C VAL A 486 15.53 12.86 8.02
N SER A 487 15.96 13.88 8.76
CA SER A 487 15.98 13.86 10.22
C SER A 487 14.58 13.82 10.83
N THR A 488 14.39 12.98 11.84
CA THR A 488 13.24 13.01 12.76
C THR A 488 13.54 13.77 14.05
N GLY A 489 14.74 14.31 14.22
CA GLY A 489 15.27 14.81 15.50
C GLY A 489 15.85 13.68 16.37
N PRO A 490 16.25 13.98 17.63
CA PRO A 490 16.68 12.99 18.61
C PRO A 490 15.49 12.16 19.13
N ILE A 491 15.79 11.00 19.71
CA ILE A 491 14.81 10.05 20.26
C ILE A 491 14.68 10.28 21.77
N THR A 492 13.47 10.48 22.27
CA THR A 492 13.20 10.54 23.71
C THR A 492 12.99 9.12 24.26
N LEU A 493 13.83 8.67 25.19
CA LEU A 493 13.64 7.36 25.84
C LEU A 493 12.43 7.36 26.78
N LYS A 494 11.74 6.23 26.84
CA LYS A 494 10.63 5.99 27.77
C LYS A 494 11.18 5.54 29.14
N ASP A 495 10.27 5.36 30.10
CA ASP A 495 10.51 4.49 31.25
C ASP A 495 10.20 3.05 30.82
N TYR A 496 11.23 2.21 30.82
CA TYR A 496 11.17 0.80 30.46
C TYR A 496 11.21 -0.13 31.68
N THR A 497 11.21 0.41 32.91
CA THR A 497 11.17 -0.42 34.11
C THR A 497 9.86 -1.22 34.19
N LYS A 498 9.97 -2.46 34.69
CA LYS A 498 8.89 -3.45 34.71
C LYS A 498 8.30 -3.78 33.32
N GLN A 499 9.05 -3.55 32.24
CA GLN A 499 8.72 -4.05 30.90
C GLN A 499 9.65 -5.22 30.52
N ASN A 500 9.20 -6.07 29.59
CA ASN A 500 9.95 -7.25 29.14
C ASN A 500 11.20 -6.84 28.33
N TYR A 501 12.37 -7.37 28.70
CA TYR A 501 13.65 -6.96 28.13
C TYR A 501 13.76 -7.21 26.62
N GLU A 502 13.43 -8.41 26.12
CA GLU A 502 13.61 -8.73 24.69
C GLU A 502 12.68 -7.89 23.79
N SER A 503 11.50 -7.52 24.28
CA SER A 503 10.60 -6.55 23.61
C SER A 503 11.24 -5.16 23.48
N ILE A 504 11.78 -4.62 24.58
CA ILE A 504 12.40 -3.29 24.60
C ILE A 504 13.73 -3.25 23.86
N LYS A 505 14.52 -4.32 23.94
CA LYS A 505 15.69 -4.54 23.10
C LYS A 505 15.32 -4.47 21.62
N THR A 506 14.28 -5.18 21.19
CA THR A 506 13.81 -5.16 19.79
C THR A 506 13.34 -3.75 19.37
N GLU A 507 12.64 -3.01 20.24
CA GLU A 507 12.26 -1.60 19.98
C GLU A 507 13.49 -0.71 19.72
N LEU A 508 14.51 -0.81 20.58
CA LEU A 508 15.68 0.07 20.55
C LEU A 508 16.72 -0.35 19.49
N GLU A 509 16.91 -1.64 19.26
CA GLU A 509 17.74 -2.16 18.14
C GLU A 509 17.10 -1.80 16.79
N GLY A 510 15.77 -1.82 16.68
CA GLY A 510 15.04 -1.31 15.51
C GLY A 510 15.18 0.21 15.29
N LEU A 511 15.55 0.96 16.33
CA LEU A 511 15.89 2.39 16.26
C LEU A 511 17.40 2.64 16.07
N GLY A 512 18.22 1.58 16.01
CA GLY A 512 19.66 1.66 15.74
C GLY A 512 20.58 1.74 16.96
N PHE A 513 20.04 1.63 18.18
CA PHE A 513 20.86 1.47 19.39
C PHE A 513 21.39 0.04 19.50
N LYS A 514 22.57 -0.17 20.08
CA LYS A 514 22.91 -1.47 20.66
C LYS A 514 22.25 -1.59 22.04
N VAL A 515 21.81 -2.78 22.41
CA VAL A 515 21.23 -3.02 23.74
C VAL A 515 21.96 -4.14 24.45
N SER A 516 22.31 -3.90 25.72
CA SER A 516 22.95 -4.89 26.58
C SER A 516 22.19 -5.06 27.90
N GLN A 517 22.41 -6.21 28.56
CA GLN A 517 21.83 -6.51 29.86
C GLN A 517 22.87 -6.98 30.87
N LYS A 518 22.63 -6.62 32.12
CA LYS A 518 23.17 -7.28 33.32
C LYS A 518 22.01 -7.99 34.01
N VAL A 519 22.17 -9.27 34.35
CA VAL A 519 21.16 -10.01 35.10
C VAL A 519 21.41 -9.87 36.61
N GLU A 520 20.36 -9.59 37.39
CA GLU A 520 20.39 -9.52 38.85
C GLU A 520 19.12 -10.17 39.45
N GLU A 521 19.23 -10.71 40.67
CA GLU A 521 18.06 -11.26 41.37
C GLU A 521 17.13 -10.16 41.88
N ASN A 522 15.81 -10.31 41.68
CA ASN A 522 14.83 -9.38 42.21
C ASN A 522 13.50 -10.07 42.55
N VAL A 523 13.04 -9.86 43.78
CA VAL A 523 11.80 -10.45 44.32
C VAL A 523 10.52 -9.70 43.91
N ASN A 524 10.66 -8.49 43.34
CA ASN A 524 9.56 -7.58 42.97
C ASN A 524 9.45 -7.32 41.46
N VAL A 525 10.26 -8.00 40.63
CA VAL A 525 10.29 -7.87 39.17
C VAL A 525 10.40 -9.27 38.57
N GLU A 526 9.48 -9.61 37.67
CA GLU A 526 9.38 -10.95 37.06
C GLU A 526 10.61 -11.31 36.20
N PRO A 527 10.97 -12.61 36.04
CA PRO A 527 12.10 -13.02 35.21
C PRO A 527 12.02 -12.50 33.77
N GLY A 528 13.12 -11.93 33.28
CA GLY A 528 13.18 -11.31 31.95
C GLY A 528 12.58 -9.90 31.87
N TYR A 529 12.15 -9.30 32.99
CA TYR A 529 11.69 -7.91 33.03
C TYR A 529 12.76 -6.96 33.59
N ILE A 530 12.75 -5.72 33.10
CA ILE A 530 13.73 -4.69 33.40
C ILE A 530 13.53 -4.15 34.82
N ILE A 531 14.59 -4.20 35.62
CA ILE A 531 14.70 -3.59 36.96
C ILE A 531 15.06 -2.12 36.83
N SER A 532 16.04 -1.77 35.98
CA SER A 532 16.51 -0.41 35.77
C SER A 532 17.17 -0.22 34.40
N GLN A 533 17.34 1.03 33.98
CA GLN A 533 17.95 1.45 32.71
C GLN A 533 19.07 2.45 32.97
N SER A 534 20.19 2.37 32.24
CA SER A 534 21.37 3.22 32.48
C SER A 534 21.19 4.67 32.03
N ILE A 535 20.30 4.93 31.07
CA ILE A 535 19.92 6.28 30.65
C ILE A 535 18.51 6.59 31.18
N PRO A 536 18.30 7.65 31.99
CA PRO A 536 16.99 7.96 32.57
C PRO A 536 15.88 8.18 31.55
N ALA A 537 14.64 7.86 31.95
CA ALA A 537 13.44 8.14 31.16
C ALA A 537 13.31 9.64 30.85
N ASN A 538 12.74 9.96 29.69
CA ASN A 538 12.61 11.29 29.09
C ASN A 538 13.94 11.94 28.63
N THR A 539 15.07 11.25 28.71
CA THR A 539 16.34 11.72 28.11
C THR A 539 16.25 11.66 26.58
N GLN A 540 16.70 12.73 25.91
CA GLN A 540 16.90 12.73 24.45
C GLN A 540 18.26 12.16 24.09
N VAL A 541 18.29 11.18 23.18
CA VAL A 541 19.47 10.45 22.72
C VAL A 541 19.49 10.34 21.19
N ASP A 542 20.66 10.06 20.63
CA ASP A 542 20.87 9.88 19.20
C ASP A 542 21.67 8.59 18.96
N PRO A 543 21.15 7.59 18.23
CA PRO A 543 21.87 6.35 17.88
C PRO A 543 23.25 6.57 17.25
N THR A 544 23.49 7.73 16.62
CA THR A 544 24.78 8.06 16.01
C THR A 544 25.86 8.49 17.01
N THR A 545 25.49 8.79 18.27
CA THR A 545 26.43 9.18 19.35
C THR A 545 26.26 8.30 20.60
N THR A 546 25.03 8.10 21.06
CA THR A 546 24.63 7.12 22.07
C THR A 546 24.52 5.74 21.40
N THR A 547 25.65 5.05 21.23
CA THR A 547 25.67 3.78 20.49
C THR A 547 25.21 2.55 21.29
N GLU A 548 25.08 2.65 22.62
CA GLU A 548 24.65 1.56 23.50
C GLU A 548 23.72 2.06 24.62
N ILE A 549 22.68 1.28 24.92
CA ILE A 549 21.79 1.44 26.09
C ILE A 549 21.82 0.12 26.87
N SER A 550 22.04 0.21 28.19
CA SER A 550 22.18 -0.97 29.04
C SER A 550 21.09 -1.05 30.12
N PHE A 551 20.60 -2.25 30.35
CA PHE A 551 19.53 -2.54 31.31
C PHE A 551 20.00 -3.49 32.41
N VAL A 552 19.42 -3.36 33.60
CA VAL A 552 19.47 -4.43 34.61
C VAL A 552 18.16 -5.22 34.49
N VAL A 553 18.26 -6.53 34.35
CA VAL A 553 17.14 -7.45 34.05
C VAL A 553 17.02 -8.47 35.18
N SER A 554 15.80 -8.75 35.61
CA SER A 554 15.53 -9.70 36.68
C SER A 554 15.73 -11.15 36.21
N SER A 555 16.44 -11.97 36.98
CA SER A 555 16.33 -13.44 36.92
C SER A 555 15.10 -13.97 37.66
N GLY A 556 14.34 -13.11 38.35
CA GLY A 556 13.59 -13.47 39.55
C GLY A 556 14.54 -13.69 40.74
N LEU A 557 13.96 -14.00 41.90
CA LEU A 557 14.71 -14.49 43.07
C LEU A 557 14.59 -16.01 43.12
N HIS A 558 15.70 -16.73 43.31
CA HIS A 558 15.66 -18.17 43.54
C HIS A 558 15.35 -18.49 45.00
N MET A 559 14.46 -19.45 45.24
CA MET A 559 14.15 -19.96 46.57
C MET A 559 15.39 -20.68 47.15
N PRO A 560 15.92 -20.27 48.33
CA PRO A 560 17.02 -20.98 48.95
C PRO A 560 16.67 -22.42 49.32
N ASP A 561 17.69 -23.26 49.45
CA ASP A 561 17.55 -24.51 50.18
C ASP A 561 17.62 -24.23 51.69
N PHE A 562 16.56 -24.61 52.41
CA PHE A 562 16.47 -24.54 53.87
C PHE A 562 16.58 -25.92 54.53
N SER A 563 16.89 -26.97 53.77
CA SER A 563 17.23 -28.30 54.32
C SER A 563 18.32 -28.17 55.40
N GLU A 564 18.19 -28.90 56.50
CA GLU A 564 19.05 -28.81 57.69
C GLU A 564 18.99 -27.48 58.51
N TRP A 565 18.39 -26.40 58.00
CA TRP A 565 18.31 -25.13 58.72
C TRP A 565 17.33 -25.19 59.89
N ASN A 566 17.57 -24.35 60.91
CA ASN A 566 16.61 -24.13 62.00
C ASN A 566 15.67 -22.96 61.70
N ARG A 567 14.50 -22.95 62.37
CA ARG A 567 13.45 -21.93 62.14
C ARG A 567 13.95 -20.49 62.17
N GLN A 568 14.80 -20.11 63.13
CA GLN A 568 15.27 -18.73 63.30
C GLN A 568 16.20 -18.28 62.16
N ALA A 569 17.01 -19.19 61.62
CA ALA A 569 17.84 -18.93 60.44
C ALA A 569 16.96 -18.70 59.20
N VAL A 570 15.93 -19.55 59.00
CA VAL A 570 14.98 -19.43 57.88
C VAL A 570 14.18 -18.13 57.94
N GLU A 571 13.61 -17.78 59.10
CA GLU A 571 12.90 -16.50 59.29
C GLU A 571 13.80 -15.28 59.03
N THR A 572 15.06 -15.35 59.44
CA THR A 572 16.03 -14.26 59.22
C THR A 572 16.37 -14.08 57.73
N GLN A 573 16.58 -15.18 57.01
CA GLN A 573 16.92 -15.16 55.58
C GLN A 573 15.71 -14.78 54.72
N LEU A 574 14.52 -15.32 54.97
CA LEU A 574 13.29 -14.93 54.25
C LEU A 574 13.02 -13.42 54.40
N ARG A 575 13.16 -12.88 55.62
CA ARG A 575 13.04 -11.43 55.88
C ARG A 575 14.09 -10.62 55.12
N LYS A 576 15.35 -11.08 55.02
CA LYS A 576 16.41 -10.44 54.24
C LYS A 576 16.08 -10.40 52.74
N LEU A 577 15.42 -11.45 52.24
CA LEU A 577 14.99 -11.59 50.85
C LEU A 577 13.64 -10.90 50.55
N GLY A 578 12.99 -10.26 51.54
CA GLY A 578 11.67 -9.63 51.38
C GLY A 578 10.50 -10.62 51.28
N LEU A 579 10.75 -11.91 51.50
CA LEU A 579 9.77 -12.99 51.45
C LEU A 579 9.02 -13.15 52.78
N ARG A 580 7.86 -13.82 52.73
CA ARG A 580 7.07 -14.22 53.90
C ARG A 580 6.70 -15.69 53.78
N ALA A 581 6.73 -16.43 54.89
CA ALA A 581 6.32 -17.83 54.93
C ALA A 581 5.39 -18.11 56.11
N THR A 582 4.55 -19.12 55.95
CA THR A 582 3.78 -19.73 57.05
C THR A 582 4.58 -20.88 57.64
N PHE A 583 4.76 -20.91 58.95
CA PHE A 583 5.43 -22.02 59.63
C PHE A 583 4.41 -23.05 60.13
N ARG A 584 4.73 -24.33 59.92
CA ARG A 584 3.99 -25.49 60.43
C ARG A 584 4.95 -26.40 61.21
N THR A 585 4.40 -27.33 61.97
CA THR A 585 5.17 -28.34 62.72
C THR A 585 4.66 -29.75 62.43
N ALA A 586 5.58 -30.71 62.43
CA ALA A 586 5.28 -32.15 62.28
C ALA A 586 6.32 -32.99 63.03
N TYR A 587 5.98 -34.23 63.40
CA TYR A 587 6.97 -35.20 63.88
C TYR A 587 7.74 -35.79 62.69
N SER A 588 9.00 -36.20 62.92
CA SER A 588 9.83 -36.87 61.94
C SER A 588 10.77 -37.88 62.60
N GLU A 589 10.85 -39.07 62.01
CA GLU A 589 11.74 -40.13 62.49
C GLU A 589 13.21 -39.91 62.13
N THR A 590 13.50 -38.99 61.22
CA THR A 590 14.84 -38.76 60.64
C THR A 590 15.35 -37.32 60.77
N VAL A 591 14.47 -36.33 60.94
CA VAL A 591 14.85 -34.90 60.99
C VAL A 591 14.91 -34.40 62.44
N PRO A 592 16.06 -33.87 62.93
CA PRO A 592 16.19 -33.35 64.30
C PRO A 592 15.18 -32.27 64.67
N ILE A 593 14.86 -32.15 65.96
CA ILE A 593 13.93 -31.12 66.48
C ILE A 593 14.40 -29.71 66.11
N ASN A 594 13.45 -28.83 65.77
CA ASN A 594 13.64 -27.45 65.31
C ASN A 594 14.33 -27.30 63.92
N THR A 595 14.63 -28.39 63.21
CA THR A 595 15.12 -28.39 61.82
C THR A 595 13.98 -28.47 60.80
N VAL A 596 14.15 -27.89 59.60
CA VAL A 596 13.21 -28.01 58.47
C VAL A 596 13.05 -29.46 58.01
N ILE A 597 11.80 -29.91 57.89
CA ILE A 597 11.40 -31.17 57.21
C ILE A 597 11.14 -30.91 55.73
N GLU A 598 10.43 -29.82 55.41
CA GLU A 598 9.89 -29.56 54.08
C GLU A 598 9.72 -28.05 53.85
N GLN A 599 9.92 -27.62 52.60
CA GLN A 599 9.55 -26.30 52.08
C GLN A 599 8.62 -26.47 50.88
N SER A 600 7.50 -25.74 50.85
CA SER A 600 6.45 -25.90 49.83
C SER A 600 6.81 -25.39 48.43
N VAL A 601 7.92 -24.65 48.33
CA VAL A 601 8.57 -24.24 47.09
C VAL A 601 9.98 -24.80 47.15
N LYS A 602 10.42 -25.54 46.13
CA LYS A 602 11.68 -26.28 46.17
C LYS A 602 12.88 -25.33 46.06
N ALA A 603 14.04 -25.79 46.50
CA ALA A 603 15.30 -25.09 46.28
C ALA A 603 15.51 -24.79 44.78
N ASN A 604 15.93 -23.57 44.47
CA ASN A 604 16.13 -23.02 43.12
C ASN A 604 14.87 -22.86 42.25
N GLU A 605 13.66 -23.10 42.75
CA GLU A 605 12.44 -22.62 42.09
C GLU A 605 12.32 -21.09 42.25
N ILE A 606 11.87 -20.38 41.22
CA ILE A 606 11.80 -18.90 41.22
C ILE A 606 10.58 -18.43 42.02
N VAL A 607 10.78 -17.41 42.87
CA VAL A 607 9.75 -16.83 43.74
C VAL A 607 9.63 -15.32 43.57
N THR A 608 8.43 -14.81 43.85
CA THR A 608 8.09 -13.39 43.95
C THR A 608 7.69 -13.04 45.38
N SER A 609 7.59 -11.74 45.70
CA SER A 609 7.13 -11.25 47.01
C SER A 609 5.66 -11.61 47.34
N THR A 610 4.92 -12.19 46.39
CA THR A 610 3.55 -12.71 46.55
C THR A 610 3.47 -14.24 46.57
N THR A 611 4.56 -14.98 46.37
CA THR A 611 4.52 -16.46 46.36
C THR A 611 4.20 -17.02 47.75
N PRO A 612 3.18 -17.90 47.90
CA PRO A 612 2.80 -18.46 49.20
C PRO A 612 3.77 -19.57 49.64
N ILE A 613 4.75 -19.22 50.48
CA ILE A 613 5.71 -20.16 51.05
C ILE A 613 5.18 -20.76 52.36
N THR A 614 5.29 -22.07 52.52
CA THR A 614 5.10 -22.79 53.79
C THR A 614 6.35 -23.58 54.13
N ILE A 615 6.78 -23.52 55.39
CA ILE A 615 7.95 -24.25 55.93
C ILE A 615 7.48 -25.15 57.07
N THR A 616 7.77 -26.45 57.00
CA THR A 616 7.44 -27.43 58.05
C THR A 616 8.68 -27.70 58.91
N ILE A 617 8.56 -27.50 60.22
CA ILE A 617 9.64 -27.68 61.21
C ILE A 617 9.41 -28.97 62.02
N SER A 618 10.47 -29.71 62.28
CA SER A 618 10.42 -30.95 63.06
C SER A 618 10.21 -30.73 64.56
N LEU A 619 9.33 -31.55 65.14
CA LEU A 619 9.18 -31.75 66.57
C LEU A 619 10.08 -32.87 67.12
N GLY A 620 10.86 -33.54 66.25
CA GLY A 620 11.55 -34.79 66.56
C GLY A 620 10.66 -36.02 66.37
N LYS A 621 11.05 -37.14 66.97
CA LYS A 621 10.29 -38.41 66.94
C LYS A 621 8.99 -38.28 67.73
N GLN A 622 7.97 -39.04 67.36
CA GLN A 622 6.71 -39.07 68.12
C GLN A 622 6.80 -40.09 69.26
N GLU A 623 6.81 -39.62 70.51
CA GLU A 623 6.80 -40.51 71.68
C GLU A 623 5.48 -41.28 71.77
N THR A 624 5.55 -42.61 71.63
CA THR A 624 4.40 -43.50 71.76
C THR A 624 4.15 -43.84 73.23
N SER A 625 3.21 -43.15 73.88
CA SER A 625 2.79 -43.44 75.25
C SER A 625 2.28 -44.88 75.42
N THR A 626 3.06 -45.73 76.06
CA THR A 626 2.64 -47.09 76.45
C THR A 626 1.60 -47.01 77.57
N THR A 627 0.34 -47.28 77.23
CA THR A 627 -0.75 -47.33 78.21
C THR A 627 -0.60 -48.55 79.13
N ASN A 628 -0.18 -48.34 80.37
CA ASN A 628 -0.17 -49.39 81.39
C ASN A 628 -1.61 -49.75 81.80
N THR A 629 -2.02 -50.99 81.54
CA THR A 629 -3.34 -51.52 81.91
C THR A 629 -3.40 -51.90 83.38
N THR A 630 -3.98 -51.05 84.22
CA THR A 630 -4.26 -51.37 85.63
C THR A 630 -5.51 -52.24 85.75
N THR A 631 -5.35 -53.50 86.16
CA THR A 631 -6.45 -54.46 86.33
C THR A 631 -7.36 -54.09 87.52
N THR A 632 -8.65 -53.89 87.27
CA THR A 632 -9.66 -53.71 88.32
C THR A 632 -10.26 -55.05 88.74
N THR A 633 -10.00 -55.49 89.97
CA THR A 633 -10.57 -56.72 90.53
C THR A 633 -11.93 -56.45 91.20
N THR A 634 -13.03 -56.81 90.53
CA THR A 634 -14.38 -56.68 91.09
C THR A 634 -14.94 -58.06 91.48
N THR A 635 -15.02 -58.34 92.78
CA THR A 635 -15.56 -59.60 93.31
C THR A 635 -17.08 -59.67 93.12
N THR A 636 -17.58 -60.72 92.48
CA THR A 636 -19.02 -60.95 92.25
C THR A 636 -19.52 -62.09 93.13
N THR A 637 -20.48 -61.80 94.02
CA THR A 637 -21.15 -62.79 94.88
C THR A 637 -22.59 -62.98 94.41
N THR A 638 -23.01 -64.22 94.18
CA THR A 638 -24.29 -64.56 93.53
C THR A 638 -25.39 -64.96 94.53
N ILE A 639 -26.53 -64.26 94.41
CA ILE A 639 -27.96 -64.65 94.61
C ILE A 639 -28.32 -65.77 95.62
N PRO A 640 -29.46 -65.64 96.33
CA PRO A 640 -30.64 -66.34 95.78
C PRO A 640 -31.92 -65.51 95.69
N ASN A 641 -32.74 -65.87 94.70
CA ASN A 641 -34.08 -65.36 94.44
C ASN A 641 -35.11 -66.07 95.35
N ASN A 642 -36.16 -65.37 95.81
CA ASN A 642 -37.35 -66.06 96.31
C ASN A 642 -38.65 -65.28 96.06
N ARG A 643 -39.75 -66.04 96.00
CA ARG A 643 -41.14 -65.60 95.81
C ARG A 643 -41.63 -64.83 97.07
N ARG A 644 -42.70 -64.03 97.01
CA ARG A 644 -43.96 -64.29 96.32
C ARG A 644 -44.77 -63.02 96.08
#